data_AF-A0A815D800-F1
#
_entry.id   AF-A0A815D800-F1
#
_cell.length_a   1.000
_cell.length_b   1.000
_cell.length_c   1.000
_cell.angle_alpha   90.00
_cell.angle_beta   90.00
_cell.angle_gamma   90.00
#
_symmetry.space_group_name_H-M   'P 1'
#
loop_
_entity.id
_entity.type
_entity.pdbx_description
1 polymer ?
#
loop_
_entity_poly.entity_id
_entity_poly.type
_entity_poly.pdbx_seq_one_letter_code
_entity_poly.pdbx_strand_id
1 'polypeptide(L)'
;MPTTTSSSTSGSPNCHSHLPLRHTSSTLDNSVASWRSAIATEWNVRRAADKEKECVLFPLAMNPFGEDEIIAMTEVLLTGRLTLGPQVEKAEKKFAEVVGIPYVVMVNSGSSANLLAVSAITNKLRPIHCEPGDEVLVPAVCWSTSVFPLLQNGLRPIFVDVDPRTFNVTLAELERKITPRVKAVMAVHVLGNSIDMRQMMTFVTRHKLMLIEDTCESLGSFCETDTGNERQMLGTFGDFGTFSFYFSHHITSGEGGMITCKTEEDYNLLRCLRAHGWTRHLTNRNMVEELYPDIDSRFLFVNIGYNLRPLEVQGAMLSVQIDKLSQFNACRRDNLKRIREIISRNERFHRLMSLMEASPGVDPAWFGVGILLHRPYAHQRHEFLKYLEENGIENRPIISGNFIRQPCIASFCEQEHPENYPGAEVIHKRGFFIGIHQIALDQTVIEKLVEIMLAFPFQPQHVIVVTGSHRMLGKYIRNIILKQTLEEETVSSKLSSPENKIKTKNSEWIFLTQDDGDLRQIEDVTNIFRRFQPTRILHCAAYIASNEDMYNKPVDFWLDNVKLNNNILQIAFEFQLWSGPIKVISILSANIFLENTQHLKTESYIFAQRSLQQLIRWYRQQHNCSFISLLSDNVFGAYEDLNTDIDQFVNTLIMKIVSQQEVDPSTSVVLTNTCTTECEILFAHDYAKIIVWAMDNYDEDETLLVSGQTISILELVQLICQHANFVGGFTFDNNVEYSRLLYDTNSIARLNPPIQMTSLSTAIQHTVEWYRNKKCKESII
;
A
#
# COMPACT_ATOMS: atom_id res chain seq x y z
N MET A 1 -57.07 -90.54 -27.15
CA MET A 1 -56.33 -91.82 -27.04
C MET A 1 -54.86 -91.50 -26.90
N PRO A 2 -54.09 -92.03 -25.93
CA PRO A 2 -54.44 -92.53 -24.58
C PRO A 2 -53.90 -91.55 -23.48
N THR A 3 -54.61 -91.21 -22.40
CA THR A 3 -54.68 -91.87 -21.06
C THR A 3 -53.30 -92.10 -20.41
N THR A 4 -52.98 -91.50 -19.25
CA THR A 4 -53.37 -91.92 -17.87
C THR A 4 -53.30 -90.72 -16.88
N THR A 5 -54.38 -90.33 -16.15
CA THR A 5 -54.71 -90.65 -14.72
C THR A 5 -53.52 -90.51 -13.75
N SER A 6 -53.56 -89.83 -12.59
CA SER A 6 -54.65 -89.51 -11.64
C SER A 6 -54.25 -88.43 -10.62
N SER A 7 -55.28 -87.82 -10.03
CA SER A 7 -55.36 -86.92 -8.87
C SER A 7 -54.61 -87.33 -7.59
N SER A 8 -54.16 -86.37 -6.78
CA SER A 8 -54.77 -86.05 -5.46
C SER A 8 -54.00 -84.98 -4.66
N THR A 9 -54.77 -84.17 -3.96
CA THR A 9 -54.48 -83.13 -2.96
C THR A 9 -53.59 -83.51 -1.78
N SER A 10 -52.84 -82.54 -1.24
CA SER A 10 -52.82 -82.10 0.19
C SER A 10 -51.42 -81.69 0.69
N GLY A 11 -51.39 -80.67 1.57
CA GLY A 11 -50.33 -80.52 2.59
C GLY A 11 -49.42 -79.30 2.46
N SER A 12 -49.74 -78.22 3.18
CA SER A 12 -48.72 -77.31 3.74
C SER A 12 -47.85 -78.06 4.75
N PRO A 13 -46.58 -77.64 4.94
CA PRO A 13 -46.28 -77.10 6.26
C PRO A 13 -45.32 -75.90 6.25
N ASN A 14 -45.69 -74.89 7.04
CA ASN A 14 -44.73 -74.07 7.78
C ASN A 14 -43.83 -74.97 8.63
N CYS A 15 -42.51 -74.80 8.52
CA CYS A 15 -41.62 -74.71 9.69
C CYS A 15 -40.16 -74.58 9.27
N HIS A 16 -39.41 -73.95 10.18
CA HIS A 16 -37.97 -74.01 10.48
C HIS A 16 -37.36 -72.61 10.47
N SER A 17 -36.77 -72.09 11.53
CA SER A 17 -36.71 -72.43 12.96
C SER A 17 -35.82 -71.34 13.55
N HIS A 18 -36.28 -70.67 14.60
CA HIS A 18 -35.42 -69.82 15.42
C HIS A 18 -34.31 -70.64 16.07
N LEU A 19 -33.05 -70.29 15.81
CA LEU A 19 -31.91 -70.52 16.71
C LEU A 19 -30.93 -69.33 16.60
N PRO A 20 -30.31 -68.91 17.70
CA PRO A 20 -29.67 -67.60 17.81
C PRO A 20 -28.20 -67.67 17.38
N LEU A 21 -27.80 -66.81 16.43
CA LEU A 21 -26.38 -66.50 16.23
C LEU A 21 -25.95 -65.49 17.31
N ARG A 22 -25.46 -66.03 18.43
CA ARG A 22 -24.47 -65.32 19.25
C ARG A 22 -23.24 -65.10 18.37
N HIS A 23 -23.15 -63.95 17.72
CA HIS A 23 -21.87 -63.42 17.31
C HIS A 23 -21.20 -62.83 18.54
N THR A 24 -20.18 -63.53 19.01
CA THR A 24 -19.17 -63.04 19.95
C THR A 24 -18.60 -61.72 19.44
N SER A 25 -18.89 -60.64 20.17
CA SER A 25 -18.49 -59.26 19.89
C SER A 25 -17.04 -58.97 20.29
N SER A 26 -16.07 -59.79 19.88
CA SER A 26 -14.67 -59.59 20.32
C SER A 26 -13.58 -59.83 19.28
N THR A 27 -13.92 -60.17 18.03
CA THR A 27 -12.90 -60.40 16.97
C THR A 27 -12.98 -59.42 15.80
N LEU A 28 -14.08 -58.67 15.64
CA LEU A 28 -14.18 -57.57 14.67
C LEU A 28 -13.54 -56.27 15.18
N ASP A 29 -13.41 -56.09 16.49
CA ASP A 29 -12.83 -54.87 17.08
C ASP A 29 -11.30 -54.84 16.96
N ASN A 30 -10.65 -56.01 16.95
CA ASN A 30 -9.19 -56.12 16.82
C ASN A 30 -8.66 -55.92 15.38
N SER A 31 -9.51 -56.02 14.34
CA SER A 31 -9.10 -55.79 12.94
C SER A 31 -9.29 -54.35 12.48
N VAL A 32 -10.26 -53.63 13.07
CA VAL A 32 -10.54 -52.21 12.82
C VAL A 32 -9.40 -51.33 13.36
N ALA A 33 -8.69 -51.79 14.40
CA ALA A 33 -7.48 -51.18 14.94
C ALA A 33 -6.21 -51.43 14.09
N SER A 34 -6.18 -52.46 13.22
CA SER A 34 -4.92 -52.86 12.56
C SER A 34 -4.55 -52.02 11.34
N TRP A 35 -5.51 -51.70 10.46
CA TRP A 35 -5.21 -50.93 9.24
C TRP A 35 -5.06 -49.43 9.51
N ARG A 36 -5.81 -48.87 10.47
CA ARG A 36 -5.65 -47.47 10.89
C ARG A 36 -4.27 -47.24 11.49
N SER A 37 -3.84 -48.14 12.38
CA SER A 37 -2.50 -48.12 12.95
C SER A 37 -1.42 -48.31 11.87
N ALA A 38 -1.66 -49.19 10.88
CA ALA A 38 -0.75 -49.36 9.75
C ALA A 38 -0.62 -48.09 8.90
N ILE A 39 -1.72 -47.40 8.61
CA ILE A 39 -1.71 -46.12 7.87
C ILE A 39 -0.98 -45.03 8.66
N ALA A 40 -1.30 -44.87 9.95
CA ALA A 40 -0.63 -43.93 10.82
C ALA A 40 0.89 -44.20 10.86
N THR A 41 1.28 -45.47 11.04
CA THR A 41 2.69 -45.88 11.06
C THR A 41 3.37 -45.56 9.73
N GLU A 42 2.78 -45.98 8.61
CA GLU A 42 3.33 -45.74 7.27
C GLU A 42 3.44 -44.24 6.95
N TRP A 43 2.42 -43.46 7.32
CA TRP A 43 2.42 -42.02 7.18
C TRP A 43 3.58 -41.39 7.95
N ASN A 44 3.75 -41.75 9.22
CA ASN A 44 4.81 -41.23 10.07
C ASN A 44 6.21 -41.61 9.54
N VAL A 45 6.38 -42.84 9.03
CA VAL A 45 7.64 -43.27 8.38
C VAL A 45 7.95 -42.42 7.16
N ARG A 46 6.98 -42.18 6.27
CA ARG A 46 7.19 -41.34 5.07
C ARG A 46 7.50 -39.89 5.43
N ARG A 47 6.77 -39.33 6.40
CA ARG A 47 6.97 -37.94 6.85
C ARG A 47 8.31 -37.72 7.55
N ALA A 48 8.80 -38.72 8.30
CA ALA A 48 10.15 -38.66 8.86
C ALA A 48 11.21 -38.58 7.75
N ALA A 49 11.08 -39.40 6.71
CA ALA A 49 11.99 -39.39 5.56
C ALA A 49 11.91 -38.09 4.73
N ASP A 50 10.76 -37.42 4.69
CA ASP A 50 10.60 -36.13 4.00
C ASP A 50 11.20 -34.95 4.78
N LYS A 51 11.11 -34.96 6.12
CA LYS A 51 11.78 -33.94 6.97
C LYS A 51 13.30 -33.92 6.77
N GLU A 52 13.91 -35.06 6.46
CA GLU A 52 15.34 -35.13 6.14
C GLU A 52 15.67 -34.56 4.75
N LYS A 53 14.67 -34.37 3.89
CA LYS A 53 14.81 -33.86 2.52
C LYS A 53 14.34 -32.41 2.33
N GLU A 54 13.49 -31.90 3.22
CA GLU A 54 13.04 -30.49 3.19
C GLU A 54 14.22 -29.54 3.41
N CYS A 55 14.78 -29.04 2.31
CA CYS A 55 15.87 -28.04 2.30
C CYS A 55 15.36 -26.59 2.36
N VAL A 56 14.04 -26.37 2.44
CA VAL A 56 13.44 -25.03 2.41
C VAL A 56 13.23 -24.55 3.84
N LEU A 57 13.93 -23.48 4.23
CA LEU A 57 13.89 -22.91 5.58
C LEU A 57 12.48 -22.38 5.94
N PHE A 58 11.81 -21.74 5.00
CA PHE A 58 10.55 -21.06 5.22
C PHE A 58 9.63 -21.21 3.98
N PRO A 59 8.94 -22.36 3.83
CA PRO A 59 8.07 -22.62 2.69
C PRO A 59 6.80 -21.77 2.73
N LEU A 60 6.09 -21.67 1.61
CA LEU A 60 4.86 -20.89 1.51
C LEU A 60 3.71 -21.52 2.33
N ALA A 61 3.66 -22.86 2.34
CA ALA A 61 2.73 -23.65 3.14
C ALA A 61 3.45 -24.91 3.63
N MET A 62 3.21 -25.27 4.89
CA MET A 62 3.61 -26.57 5.44
C MET A 62 2.52 -27.60 5.14
N ASN A 63 2.89 -28.88 5.15
CA ASN A 63 1.93 -29.97 4.99
C ASN A 63 0.73 -29.82 5.96
N PRO A 64 -0.50 -29.62 5.46
CA PRO A 64 -1.65 -29.20 6.26
C PRO A 64 -2.46 -30.35 6.85
N PHE A 65 -2.16 -31.61 6.48
CA PHE A 65 -2.89 -32.78 6.92
C PHE A 65 -1.97 -33.85 7.51
N GLY A 66 -2.56 -34.75 8.30
CA GLY A 66 -1.88 -35.84 8.98
C GLY A 66 -2.61 -37.18 8.81
N GLU A 67 -2.31 -38.11 9.72
CA GLU A 67 -2.87 -39.45 9.69
C GLU A 67 -4.40 -39.47 9.84
N ASP A 68 -4.99 -38.56 10.62
CA ASP A 68 -6.44 -38.48 10.82
C ASP A 68 -7.19 -38.27 9.50
N GLU A 69 -6.72 -37.33 8.67
CA GLU A 69 -7.31 -37.04 7.37
C GLU A 69 -7.19 -38.25 6.43
N ILE A 70 -6.04 -38.93 6.43
CA ILE A 70 -5.79 -40.10 5.58
C ILE A 70 -6.69 -41.27 6.00
N ILE A 71 -6.82 -41.49 7.30
CA ILE A 71 -7.72 -42.49 7.85
C ILE A 71 -9.15 -42.17 7.43
N ALA A 72 -9.62 -40.94 7.63
CA ALA A 72 -10.98 -40.52 7.27
C ALA A 72 -11.27 -40.70 5.76
N MET A 73 -10.32 -40.34 4.89
CA MET A 73 -10.44 -40.60 3.45
C MET A 73 -10.48 -42.09 3.13
N THR A 74 -9.64 -42.88 3.79
CA THR A 74 -9.58 -44.33 3.57
C THR A 74 -10.87 -45.02 4.03
N GLU A 75 -11.49 -44.57 5.12
CA GLU A 75 -12.81 -45.06 5.53
C GLU A 75 -13.84 -44.91 4.41
N VAL A 76 -13.86 -43.77 3.72
CA VAL A 76 -14.72 -43.58 2.55
C VAL A 76 -14.35 -44.51 1.41
N LEU A 77 -13.06 -44.63 1.08
CA LEU A 77 -12.60 -45.52 0.01
C LEU A 77 -13.06 -46.97 0.23
N LEU A 78 -12.98 -47.44 1.48
CA LEU A 78 -13.41 -48.79 1.87
C LEU A 78 -14.93 -49.01 1.76
N THR A 79 -15.74 -47.95 1.72
CA THR A 79 -17.20 -48.07 1.50
C THR A 79 -17.59 -48.24 0.03
N GLY A 80 -16.71 -47.86 -0.90
CA GLY A 80 -17.02 -47.80 -2.34
C GLY A 80 -17.93 -46.64 -2.78
N ARG A 81 -18.44 -45.82 -1.85
CA ARG A 81 -19.30 -44.66 -2.16
C ARG A 81 -18.46 -43.39 -2.28
N LEU A 82 -18.06 -43.05 -3.51
CA LEU A 82 -17.19 -41.89 -3.77
C LEU A 82 -17.94 -40.60 -4.10
N THR A 83 -19.18 -40.70 -4.57
CA THR A 83 -19.98 -39.51 -4.94
C THR A 83 -20.68 -38.91 -3.74
N LEU A 84 -20.88 -37.58 -3.77
CA LEU A 84 -21.64 -36.78 -2.78
C LEU A 84 -22.64 -37.57 -1.94
N GLY A 85 -22.46 -37.52 -0.62
CA GLY A 85 -23.25 -38.27 0.34
C GLY A 85 -23.07 -37.79 1.78
N PRO A 86 -23.11 -38.71 2.76
CA PRO A 86 -23.13 -38.36 4.19
C PRO A 86 -21.89 -37.61 4.69
N GLN A 87 -20.69 -37.84 4.14
CA GLN A 87 -19.48 -37.15 4.61
C GLN A 87 -19.44 -35.69 4.12
N VAL A 88 -19.92 -35.41 2.91
CA VAL A 88 -20.12 -34.04 2.43
C VAL A 88 -21.17 -33.33 3.28
N GLU A 89 -22.31 -33.97 3.56
CA GLU A 89 -23.36 -33.40 4.43
C GLU A 89 -22.86 -33.14 5.86
N LYS A 90 -22.02 -34.05 6.40
CA LYS A 90 -21.35 -33.88 7.69
C LYS A 90 -20.40 -32.68 7.68
N ALA A 91 -19.60 -32.51 6.63
CA ALA A 91 -18.71 -31.37 6.47
C ALA A 91 -19.49 -30.05 6.35
N GLU A 92 -20.55 -30.03 5.54
CA GLU A 92 -21.48 -28.88 5.43
C GLU A 92 -22.03 -28.52 6.81
N LYS A 93 -22.57 -29.48 7.57
CA LYS A 93 -23.11 -29.23 8.90
C LYS A 93 -22.08 -28.67 9.88
N LYS A 94 -20.88 -29.27 9.96
CA LYS A 94 -19.80 -28.76 10.82
C LYS A 94 -19.36 -27.36 10.42
N PHE A 95 -19.26 -27.10 9.12
CA PHE A 95 -18.88 -25.79 8.62
C PHE A 95 -19.94 -24.73 8.96
N ALA A 96 -21.23 -25.06 8.80
CA ALA A 96 -22.35 -24.21 9.20
C ALA A 96 -22.28 -23.81 10.69
N GLU A 97 -21.96 -24.76 11.56
CA GLU A 97 -21.77 -24.51 13.00
C GLU A 97 -20.60 -23.56 13.27
N VAL A 98 -19.48 -23.71 12.55
CA VAL A 98 -18.27 -22.87 12.71
C VAL A 98 -18.49 -21.44 12.22
N VAL A 99 -19.13 -21.25 11.07
CA VAL A 99 -19.36 -19.91 10.49
C VAL A 99 -20.59 -19.21 11.06
N GLY A 100 -21.49 -19.95 11.72
CA GLY A 100 -22.71 -19.41 12.31
C GLY A 100 -23.85 -19.16 11.32
N ILE A 101 -23.84 -19.81 10.15
CA ILE A 101 -24.92 -19.75 9.14
C ILE A 101 -25.41 -21.16 8.84
N PRO A 102 -26.73 -21.44 8.84
CA PRO A 102 -27.26 -22.79 8.65
C PRO A 102 -27.19 -23.30 7.20
N TYR A 103 -27.10 -22.39 6.22
CA TYR A 103 -27.17 -22.73 4.80
C TYR A 103 -25.79 -22.70 4.15
N VAL A 104 -25.17 -23.88 4.02
CA VAL A 104 -23.86 -24.02 3.40
C VAL A 104 -23.81 -25.16 2.39
N VAL A 105 -23.18 -24.93 1.24
CA VAL A 105 -23.14 -25.86 0.10
C VAL A 105 -21.70 -26.11 -0.33
N MET A 106 -21.23 -27.35 -0.17
CA MET A 106 -19.88 -27.73 -0.55
C MET A 106 -19.78 -27.97 -2.06
N VAL A 107 -18.69 -27.54 -2.67
CA VAL A 107 -18.40 -27.65 -4.11
C VAL A 107 -16.96 -28.14 -4.33
N ASN A 108 -16.61 -28.46 -5.57
CA ASN A 108 -15.32 -29.05 -5.91
C ASN A 108 -14.10 -28.08 -5.85
N SER A 109 -14.29 -26.77 -5.78
CA SER A 109 -13.22 -25.77 -5.62
C SER A 109 -13.78 -24.41 -5.15
N GLY A 110 -12.93 -23.53 -4.62
CA GLY A 110 -13.31 -22.12 -4.35
C GLY A 110 -13.69 -21.34 -5.61
N SER A 111 -13.03 -21.62 -6.74
CA SER A 111 -13.40 -21.04 -8.04
C SER A 111 -14.84 -21.41 -8.46
N SER A 112 -15.23 -22.66 -8.21
CA SER A 112 -16.60 -23.12 -8.44
C SER A 112 -17.59 -22.52 -7.45
N ALA A 113 -17.14 -22.19 -6.23
CA ALA A 113 -17.95 -21.49 -5.24
C ALA A 113 -18.29 -20.07 -5.74
N ASN A 114 -17.29 -19.33 -6.24
CA ASN A 114 -17.51 -18.04 -6.90
C ASN A 114 -18.43 -18.16 -8.13
N LEU A 115 -18.22 -19.18 -8.96
CA LEU A 115 -19.09 -19.43 -10.12
C LEU A 115 -20.56 -19.59 -9.71
N LEU A 116 -20.83 -20.46 -8.75
CA LEU A 116 -22.19 -20.74 -8.29
C LEU A 116 -22.84 -19.54 -7.58
N ALA A 117 -22.08 -18.77 -6.79
CA ALA A 117 -22.58 -17.54 -6.18
C ALA A 117 -23.00 -16.52 -7.26
N VAL A 118 -22.19 -16.33 -8.30
CA VAL A 118 -22.51 -15.44 -9.41
C VAL A 118 -23.68 -15.96 -10.25
N SER A 119 -23.73 -17.27 -10.51
CA SER A 119 -24.86 -17.89 -11.21
C SER A 119 -26.17 -17.82 -10.39
N ALA A 120 -26.09 -17.76 -9.06
CA ALA A 120 -27.25 -17.56 -8.20
C ALA A 120 -27.79 -16.13 -8.26
N ILE A 121 -26.93 -15.11 -8.19
CA ILE A 121 -27.37 -13.70 -8.30
C ILE A 121 -27.89 -13.34 -9.70
N THR A 122 -27.58 -14.11 -10.73
CA THR A 122 -28.10 -13.92 -12.10
C THR A 122 -29.29 -14.84 -12.43
N ASN A 123 -29.72 -15.66 -11.48
CA ASN A 123 -30.77 -16.64 -11.73
C ASN A 123 -32.15 -15.98 -11.72
N LYS A 124 -32.89 -16.11 -12.82
CA LYS A 124 -34.24 -15.53 -12.97
C LYS A 124 -35.30 -16.09 -12.02
N LEU A 125 -35.03 -17.24 -11.39
CA LEU A 125 -35.91 -17.78 -10.35
C LEU A 125 -35.71 -17.09 -8.99
N ARG A 126 -34.64 -16.29 -8.84
CA ARG A 126 -34.41 -15.47 -7.66
C ARG A 126 -35.19 -14.16 -7.80
N PRO A 127 -36.00 -13.73 -6.80
CA PRO A 127 -36.81 -12.52 -6.90
C PRO A 127 -35.98 -11.25 -7.15
N ILE A 128 -34.79 -11.18 -6.54
CA ILE A 128 -33.81 -10.12 -6.75
C ILE A 128 -32.61 -10.77 -7.45
N HIS A 129 -32.39 -10.37 -8.70
CA HIS A 129 -31.30 -10.87 -9.54
C HIS A 129 -30.71 -9.75 -10.41
N CYS A 130 -29.49 -9.96 -10.86
CA CYS A 130 -28.85 -9.19 -11.92
C CYS A 130 -29.29 -9.71 -13.28
N GLU A 131 -29.39 -8.78 -14.24
CA GLU A 131 -29.59 -9.06 -15.64
C GLU A 131 -28.25 -9.02 -16.40
N PRO A 132 -28.15 -9.69 -17.57
CA PRO A 132 -26.99 -9.54 -18.44
C PRO A 132 -26.71 -8.07 -18.76
N GLY A 133 -25.44 -7.67 -18.62
CA GLY A 133 -24.97 -6.30 -18.80
C GLY A 133 -24.94 -5.46 -17.52
N ASP A 134 -25.54 -5.93 -16.41
CA ASP A 134 -25.41 -5.26 -15.12
C ASP A 134 -23.95 -5.21 -14.66
N GLU A 135 -23.61 -4.13 -13.96
CA GLU A 135 -22.27 -3.83 -13.50
C GLU A 135 -22.03 -4.39 -12.09
N VAL A 136 -20.87 -5.00 -11.88
CA VAL A 136 -20.42 -5.52 -10.58
C VAL A 136 -19.10 -4.88 -10.20
N LEU A 137 -19.06 -4.21 -9.05
CA LEU A 137 -17.80 -3.65 -8.54
C LEU A 137 -16.89 -4.78 -8.05
N VAL A 138 -15.63 -4.78 -8.48
CA VAL A 138 -14.62 -5.79 -8.10
C VAL A 138 -13.26 -5.12 -7.86
N PRO A 139 -12.49 -5.49 -6.82
CA PRO A 139 -11.16 -4.94 -6.59
C PRO A 139 -10.22 -5.20 -7.77
N ALA A 140 -9.33 -4.24 -8.07
CA ALA A 140 -8.23 -4.44 -9.01
C ALA A 140 -7.15 -5.41 -8.48
N VAL A 141 -7.11 -5.65 -7.16
CA VAL A 141 -6.30 -6.71 -6.54
C VAL A 141 -7.24 -7.84 -6.13
N CYS A 142 -7.36 -8.84 -7.02
CA CYS A 142 -8.27 -9.96 -6.86
C CYS A 142 -7.68 -11.23 -7.48
N TRP A 143 -8.34 -12.37 -7.26
CA TRP A 143 -8.00 -13.60 -7.98
C TRP A 143 -8.77 -13.69 -9.30
N SER A 144 -8.24 -14.45 -10.25
CA SER A 144 -8.82 -14.59 -11.58
C SER A 144 -10.28 -15.07 -11.56
N THR A 145 -10.58 -16.03 -10.67
CA THR A 145 -11.92 -16.60 -10.53
C THR A 145 -12.85 -15.82 -9.61
N SER A 146 -12.44 -14.63 -9.13
CA SER A 146 -13.35 -13.61 -8.61
C SER A 146 -13.98 -12.80 -9.75
N VAL A 147 -13.31 -12.71 -10.92
CA VAL A 147 -13.75 -11.93 -12.08
C VAL A 147 -14.43 -12.78 -13.15
N PHE A 148 -13.84 -13.93 -13.51
CA PHE A 148 -14.30 -14.71 -14.66
C PHE A 148 -15.75 -15.19 -14.55
N PRO A 149 -16.27 -15.61 -13.37
CA PRO A 149 -17.69 -15.89 -13.22
C PRO A 149 -18.64 -14.76 -13.60
N LEU A 150 -18.25 -13.51 -13.35
CA LEU A 150 -19.06 -12.33 -13.71
C LEU A 150 -19.26 -12.29 -15.22
N LEU A 151 -18.15 -12.39 -15.97
CA LEU A 151 -18.17 -12.42 -17.44
C LEU A 151 -18.92 -13.63 -17.99
N GLN A 152 -18.69 -14.81 -17.42
CA GLN A 152 -19.33 -16.07 -17.83
C GLN A 152 -20.85 -16.04 -17.67
N ASN A 153 -21.36 -15.27 -16.71
CA ASN A 153 -22.81 -15.07 -16.49
C ASN A 153 -23.33 -13.77 -17.12
N GLY A 154 -22.56 -13.15 -18.03
CA GLY A 154 -22.99 -11.98 -18.80
C GLY A 154 -22.99 -10.66 -18.03
N LEU A 155 -22.38 -10.61 -16.84
CA LEU A 155 -22.21 -9.37 -16.07
C LEU A 155 -20.96 -8.62 -16.51
N ARG A 156 -20.92 -7.32 -16.21
CA ARG A 156 -19.79 -6.44 -16.52
C ARG A 156 -18.98 -6.12 -15.25
N PRO A 157 -17.75 -6.64 -15.10
CA PRO A 157 -16.87 -6.24 -14.00
C PRO A 157 -16.46 -4.77 -14.13
N ILE A 158 -16.59 -4.01 -13.05
CA ILE A 158 -16.11 -2.63 -12.91
C ILE A 158 -15.04 -2.64 -11.83
N PHE A 159 -13.79 -2.42 -12.25
CA PHE A 159 -12.69 -2.45 -11.32
C PHE A 159 -12.67 -1.21 -10.42
N VAL A 160 -12.31 -1.43 -9.16
CA VAL A 160 -12.11 -0.40 -8.14
C VAL A 160 -10.70 -0.52 -7.56
N ASP A 161 -10.07 0.61 -7.25
CA ASP A 161 -8.73 0.60 -6.67
C ASP A 161 -8.77 0.17 -5.18
N VAL A 162 -7.59 -0.11 -4.63
CA VAL A 162 -7.40 -0.62 -3.27
C VAL A 162 -6.49 0.28 -2.44
N ASP A 163 -6.59 0.18 -1.12
CA ASP A 163 -5.58 0.77 -0.23
C ASP A 163 -4.35 -0.15 -0.18
N PRO A 164 -3.14 0.31 -0.52
CA PRO A 164 -1.92 -0.50 -0.52
C PRO A 164 -1.43 -0.89 0.88
N ARG A 165 -2.04 -0.38 1.96
CA ARG A 165 -1.71 -0.80 3.33
C ARG A 165 -2.51 -2.03 3.75
N THR A 166 -3.79 -2.05 3.40
CA THR A 166 -4.70 -3.13 3.76
C THR A 166 -4.92 -4.12 2.62
N PHE A 167 -4.48 -3.78 1.41
CA PHE A 167 -4.71 -4.47 0.12
C PHE A 167 -6.17 -4.63 -0.29
N ASN A 168 -7.10 -4.02 0.45
CA ASN A 168 -8.55 -4.13 0.23
C ASN A 168 -9.11 -2.82 -0.32
N VAL A 169 -10.32 -2.87 -0.90
CA VAL A 169 -10.99 -1.68 -1.45
C VAL A 169 -11.28 -0.67 -0.34
N THR A 170 -11.42 0.61 -0.72
CA THR A 170 -11.93 1.64 0.18
C THR A 170 -13.35 2.03 -0.20
N LEU A 171 -14.11 2.51 0.79
CA LEU A 171 -15.47 3.04 0.54
C LEU A 171 -15.46 4.18 -0.48
N ALA A 172 -14.44 5.05 -0.44
CA ALA A 172 -14.31 6.17 -1.37
C ALA A 172 -14.18 5.70 -2.82
N GLU A 173 -13.39 4.65 -3.08
CA GLU A 173 -13.23 4.11 -4.43
C GLU A 173 -14.50 3.41 -4.94
N LEU A 174 -15.26 2.75 -4.05
CA LEU A 174 -16.58 2.20 -4.39
C LEU A 174 -17.57 3.31 -4.76
N GLU A 175 -17.69 4.36 -3.95
CA GLU A 175 -18.60 5.50 -4.18
C GLU A 175 -18.32 6.18 -5.52
N ARG A 176 -17.05 6.33 -5.90
CA ARG A 176 -16.65 6.97 -7.17
C ARG A 176 -17.09 6.20 -8.42
N LYS A 177 -17.36 4.90 -8.29
CA LYS A 177 -17.67 4.01 -9.42
C LYS A 177 -19.16 3.61 -9.46
N ILE A 178 -19.97 4.09 -8.54
CA ILE A 178 -21.41 3.80 -8.53
C ILE A 178 -22.11 4.44 -9.73
N THR A 179 -22.93 3.62 -10.40
CA THR A 179 -23.87 4.03 -11.44
C THR A 179 -25.20 3.31 -11.25
N PRO A 180 -26.30 3.74 -11.90
CA PRO A 180 -27.56 3.00 -11.87
C PRO A 180 -27.48 1.56 -12.42
N ARG A 181 -26.43 1.22 -13.19
CA ARG A 181 -26.18 -0.13 -13.69
C ARG A 181 -25.45 -1.01 -12.69
N VAL A 182 -24.84 -0.45 -11.65
CA VAL A 182 -24.20 -1.24 -10.61
C VAL A 182 -25.29 -1.94 -9.79
N LYS A 183 -25.22 -3.27 -9.72
CA LYS A 183 -26.20 -4.11 -8.99
C LYS A 183 -25.59 -5.00 -7.92
N ALA A 184 -24.28 -5.24 -7.99
CA ALA A 184 -23.61 -6.05 -6.98
C ALA A 184 -22.17 -5.59 -6.72
N VAL A 185 -21.62 -6.08 -5.62
CA VAL A 185 -20.21 -5.98 -5.25
C VAL A 185 -19.65 -7.38 -5.06
N MET A 186 -18.52 -7.68 -5.69
CA MET A 186 -17.67 -8.83 -5.38
C MET A 186 -16.56 -8.34 -4.44
N ALA A 187 -16.75 -8.47 -3.13
CA ALA A 187 -15.74 -8.11 -2.13
C ALA A 187 -14.73 -9.25 -2.00
N VAL A 188 -13.44 -8.95 -2.20
CA VAL A 188 -12.37 -9.95 -2.04
C VAL A 188 -11.60 -9.64 -0.77
N HIS A 189 -11.56 -10.60 0.15
CA HIS A 189 -10.94 -10.47 1.46
C HIS A 189 -9.49 -10.95 1.41
N VAL A 190 -8.61 -10.06 0.94
CA VAL A 190 -7.20 -10.34 0.60
C VAL A 190 -6.39 -10.80 1.82
N LEU A 191 -5.69 -11.94 1.69
CA LEU A 191 -4.75 -12.49 2.67
C LEU A 191 -5.25 -12.59 4.13
N GLY A 192 -6.55 -12.71 4.34
CA GLY A 192 -7.15 -12.80 5.68
C GLY A 192 -7.77 -11.50 6.18
N ASN A 193 -7.56 -10.39 5.48
CA ASN A 193 -8.10 -9.08 5.84
C ASN A 193 -9.27 -8.71 4.92
N SER A 194 -10.03 -7.68 5.30
CA SER A 194 -11.19 -7.18 4.52
C SER A 194 -11.25 -5.66 4.56
N ILE A 195 -12.16 -5.06 3.79
CA ILE A 195 -12.65 -3.70 4.09
C ILE A 195 -13.42 -3.72 5.43
N ASP A 196 -13.54 -2.57 6.12
CA ASP A 196 -14.47 -2.43 7.25
C ASP A 196 -15.90 -2.83 6.82
N MET A 197 -16.36 -3.99 7.29
CA MET A 197 -17.62 -4.57 6.82
C MET A 197 -18.84 -3.77 7.28
N ARG A 198 -18.72 -2.96 8.34
CA ARG A 198 -19.78 -2.01 8.75
C ARG A 198 -20.06 -0.99 7.66
N GLN A 199 -18.98 -0.43 7.13
CA GLN A 199 -19.04 0.55 6.04
C GLN A 199 -19.54 -0.09 4.75
N MET A 200 -19.06 -1.31 4.43
CA MET A 200 -19.54 -2.07 3.28
C MET A 200 -21.05 -2.38 3.38
N MET A 201 -21.51 -2.86 4.54
CA MET A 201 -22.93 -3.18 4.74
C MET A 201 -23.82 -1.94 4.65
N THR A 202 -23.37 -0.81 5.21
CA THR A 202 -24.06 0.48 5.05
C THR A 202 -24.13 0.88 3.56
N PHE A 203 -23.03 0.74 2.82
CA PHE A 203 -22.93 1.08 1.41
C PHE A 203 -23.89 0.24 0.54
N VAL A 204 -23.83 -1.10 0.67
CA VAL A 204 -24.67 -2.00 -0.13
C VAL A 204 -26.15 -1.84 0.20
N THR A 205 -26.50 -1.62 1.47
CA THR A 205 -27.89 -1.38 1.89
C THR A 205 -28.43 -0.08 1.30
N ARG A 206 -27.68 1.02 1.41
CA ARG A 206 -28.08 2.33 0.88
C ARG A 206 -28.30 2.29 -0.64
N HIS A 207 -27.42 1.60 -1.36
CA HIS A 207 -27.47 1.51 -2.82
C HIS A 207 -28.28 0.31 -3.34
N LYS A 208 -28.86 -0.51 -2.44
CA LYS A 208 -29.63 -1.73 -2.74
C LYS A 208 -28.86 -2.71 -3.64
N LEU A 209 -27.58 -2.92 -3.32
CA LEU A 209 -26.68 -3.82 -4.04
C LEU A 209 -26.68 -5.20 -3.39
N MET A 210 -26.52 -6.23 -4.20
CA MET A 210 -26.15 -7.56 -3.70
C MET A 210 -24.66 -7.59 -3.34
N LEU A 211 -24.29 -8.43 -2.38
CA LEU A 211 -22.91 -8.60 -1.95
C LEU A 211 -22.49 -10.06 -2.02
N ILE A 212 -21.45 -10.34 -2.80
CA ILE A 212 -20.73 -11.61 -2.76
C ILE A 212 -19.40 -11.36 -2.06
N GLU A 213 -19.11 -12.15 -1.03
CA GLU A 213 -17.83 -12.16 -0.34
C GLU A 213 -16.97 -13.32 -0.84
N ASP A 214 -15.87 -13.00 -1.52
CA ASP A 214 -14.79 -13.94 -1.80
C ASP A 214 -13.87 -14.04 -0.56
N THR A 215 -14.14 -15.07 0.23
CA THR A 215 -13.48 -15.37 1.53
C THR A 215 -12.49 -16.53 1.38
N CYS A 216 -12.06 -16.84 0.15
CA CYS A 216 -11.14 -17.96 -0.10
C CYS A 216 -9.85 -17.85 0.74
N GLU A 217 -9.31 -16.64 0.90
CA GLU A 217 -8.09 -16.39 1.67
C GLU A 217 -8.33 -15.92 3.11
N SER A 218 -9.54 -16.06 3.68
CA SER A 218 -9.85 -15.39 4.96
C SER A 218 -10.76 -16.16 5.90
N LEU A 219 -10.83 -17.49 5.75
CA LEU A 219 -11.60 -18.35 6.64
C LEU A 219 -11.19 -18.21 8.13
N GLY A 220 -12.17 -17.85 8.97
CA GLY A 220 -11.98 -17.64 10.41
C GLY A 220 -11.44 -16.27 10.78
N SER A 221 -11.48 -15.32 9.84
CA SER A 221 -11.36 -13.89 10.10
C SER A 221 -12.71 -13.32 10.51
N PHE A 222 -12.71 -12.33 11.39
CA PHE A 222 -13.93 -11.69 11.90
C PHE A 222 -13.90 -10.19 11.65
N CYS A 223 -15.08 -9.58 11.53
CA CYS A 223 -15.22 -8.12 11.53
C CYS A 223 -16.32 -7.70 12.53
N GLU A 224 -16.14 -6.54 13.14
CA GLU A 224 -17.17 -5.88 13.95
C GLU A 224 -18.43 -5.61 13.13
N THR A 225 -19.57 -5.62 13.81
CA THR A 225 -20.88 -5.28 13.23
C THR A 225 -21.37 -3.94 13.78
N ASP A 226 -22.37 -3.34 13.14
CA ASP A 226 -22.93 -2.02 13.51
C ASP A 226 -23.56 -1.98 14.92
N THR A 227 -23.78 -3.12 15.56
CA THR A 227 -24.29 -3.22 16.93
C THR A 227 -23.22 -2.97 18.01
N GLY A 228 -21.97 -2.71 17.61
CA GLY A 228 -20.90 -2.17 18.46
C GLY A 228 -20.29 -3.14 19.48
N ASN A 229 -20.86 -4.34 19.68
CA ASN A 229 -20.35 -5.36 20.62
C ASN A 229 -20.30 -6.79 20.04
N GLU A 230 -20.75 -6.99 18.80
CA GLU A 230 -20.78 -8.30 18.16
C GLU A 230 -19.83 -8.35 16.95
N ARG A 231 -19.14 -9.48 16.80
CA ARG A 231 -18.29 -9.78 15.65
C ARG A 231 -18.90 -10.91 14.85
N GLN A 232 -18.78 -10.82 13.54
CA GLN A 232 -19.29 -11.81 12.61
C GLN A 232 -18.17 -12.30 11.70
N MET A 233 -18.18 -13.58 11.33
CA MET A 233 -17.14 -14.17 10.49
C MET A 233 -17.26 -13.65 9.05
N LEU A 234 -16.14 -13.34 8.41
CA LEU A 234 -16.14 -12.99 6.98
C LEU A 234 -16.75 -14.11 6.13
N GLY A 235 -17.38 -13.75 5.01
CA GLY A 235 -18.17 -14.68 4.19
C GLY A 235 -19.56 -14.95 4.75
N THR A 236 -20.05 -14.15 5.70
CA THR A 236 -21.39 -14.31 6.24
C THR A 236 -22.18 -13.00 6.25
N PHE A 237 -21.61 -11.87 5.84
CA PHE A 237 -22.27 -10.57 5.81
C PHE A 237 -23.18 -10.41 4.58
N GLY A 238 -22.69 -10.80 3.40
CA GLY A 238 -23.37 -10.65 2.12
C GLY A 238 -24.48 -11.66 1.85
N ASP A 239 -25.03 -11.62 0.64
CA ASP A 239 -25.96 -12.61 0.10
C ASP A 239 -25.31 -13.99 0.03
N PHE A 240 -24.04 -14.01 -0.41
CA PHE A 240 -23.23 -15.21 -0.56
C PHE A 240 -21.81 -14.97 -0.06
N GLY A 241 -21.25 -15.96 0.64
CA GLY A 241 -19.82 -16.03 0.93
C GLY A 241 -19.21 -17.29 0.34
N THR A 242 -17.99 -17.20 -0.17
CA THR A 242 -17.31 -18.31 -0.84
C THR A 242 -15.97 -18.62 -0.18
N PHE A 243 -15.64 -19.91 -0.10
CA PHE A 243 -14.45 -20.40 0.58
C PHE A 243 -13.74 -21.44 -0.28
N SER A 244 -12.43 -21.56 -0.09
CA SER A 244 -11.56 -22.51 -0.79
C SER A 244 -10.86 -23.43 0.20
N PHE A 245 -10.73 -24.70 -0.19
CA PHE A 245 -10.04 -25.76 0.55
C PHE A 245 -8.91 -26.37 -0.27
N TYR A 246 -8.32 -25.56 -1.16
CA TYR A 246 -7.09 -25.92 -1.85
C TYR A 246 -5.95 -26.15 -0.85
N PHE A 247 -4.95 -26.94 -1.23
CA PHE A 247 -3.85 -27.40 -0.37
C PHE A 247 -3.25 -26.32 0.55
N SER A 248 -2.99 -25.11 0.05
CA SER A 248 -2.29 -24.06 0.81
C SER A 248 -3.19 -23.19 1.71
N HIS A 249 -4.50 -23.44 1.74
CA HIS A 249 -5.46 -22.59 2.44
C HIS A 249 -5.54 -22.91 3.94
N HIS A 250 -6.35 -22.16 4.70
CA HIS A 250 -6.49 -22.29 6.16
C HIS A 250 -6.78 -23.73 6.61
N ILE A 251 -7.59 -24.43 5.83
CA ILE A 251 -7.86 -25.86 5.91
C ILE A 251 -7.95 -26.43 4.50
N THR A 252 -7.84 -27.74 4.34
CA THR A 252 -7.81 -28.36 3.00
C THR A 252 -8.64 -29.64 2.89
N SER A 253 -9.08 -29.92 1.66
CA SER A 253 -9.57 -31.22 1.19
C SER A 253 -8.82 -31.68 -0.08
N GLY A 254 -7.58 -31.21 -0.26
CA GLY A 254 -6.82 -31.27 -1.50
C GLY A 254 -7.31 -30.21 -2.49
N GLU A 255 -8.52 -30.42 -3.01
CA GLU A 255 -9.33 -29.46 -3.75
C GLU A 255 -10.68 -29.35 -3.05
N GLY A 256 -11.35 -28.19 -3.13
CA GLY A 256 -12.68 -28.02 -2.55
C GLY A 256 -13.07 -26.56 -2.36
N GLY A 257 -14.37 -26.34 -2.15
CA GLY A 257 -14.89 -25.04 -1.75
C GLY A 257 -16.22 -25.15 -1.03
N MET A 258 -16.67 -24.04 -0.47
CA MET A 258 -17.95 -23.92 0.23
C MET A 258 -18.62 -22.60 -0.13
N ILE A 259 -19.95 -22.59 -0.15
CA ILE A 259 -20.76 -21.39 -0.33
C ILE A 259 -21.68 -21.25 0.88
N THR A 260 -21.72 -20.10 1.52
CA THR A 260 -22.71 -19.71 2.53
C THR A 260 -23.79 -18.85 1.88
N CYS A 261 -25.02 -18.90 2.37
CA CYS A 261 -26.10 -18.00 1.95
C CYS A 261 -27.08 -17.73 3.09
N LYS A 262 -28.01 -16.79 2.89
CA LYS A 262 -28.91 -16.30 3.95
C LYS A 262 -30.27 -16.99 4.01
N THR A 263 -30.73 -17.56 2.91
CA THR A 263 -32.10 -18.05 2.77
C THR A 263 -32.14 -19.52 2.36
N GLU A 264 -33.23 -20.21 2.73
CA GLU A 264 -33.45 -21.59 2.30
C GLU A 264 -33.69 -21.68 0.78
N GLU A 265 -34.26 -20.63 0.19
CA GLU A 265 -34.44 -20.49 -1.25
C GLU A 265 -33.10 -20.46 -1.98
N ASP A 266 -32.16 -19.63 -1.53
CA ASP A 266 -30.79 -19.58 -2.07
C ASP A 266 -30.05 -20.90 -1.83
N TYR A 267 -30.23 -21.52 -0.66
CA TYR A 267 -29.67 -22.84 -0.36
C TYR A 267 -30.13 -23.92 -1.36
N ASN A 268 -31.43 -23.97 -1.62
CA ASN A 268 -32.03 -24.89 -2.60
C ASN A 268 -31.55 -24.58 -4.02
N LEU A 269 -31.48 -23.31 -4.40
CA LEU A 269 -30.96 -22.89 -5.69
C LEU A 269 -29.51 -23.35 -5.88
N LEU A 270 -28.62 -23.11 -4.92
CA LEU A 270 -27.22 -23.53 -4.98
C LEU A 270 -27.09 -25.06 -5.09
N ARG A 271 -27.88 -25.84 -4.33
CA ARG A 271 -27.86 -27.32 -4.43
C ARG A 271 -28.35 -27.82 -5.78
N CYS A 272 -29.35 -27.14 -6.37
CA CYS A 272 -29.85 -27.39 -7.71
C CYS A 272 -28.74 -27.15 -8.75
N LEU A 273 -28.18 -25.93 -8.74
CA LEU A 273 -27.15 -25.49 -9.70
C LEU A 273 -25.87 -26.32 -9.59
N ARG A 274 -25.46 -26.74 -8.39
CA ARG A 274 -24.27 -27.59 -8.18
C ARG A 274 -24.38 -28.95 -8.88
N ALA A 275 -25.59 -29.48 -9.03
CA ALA A 275 -25.84 -30.85 -9.47
C ALA A 275 -26.91 -30.91 -10.58
N HIS A 276 -26.49 -30.67 -11.81
CA HIS A 276 -27.23 -30.79 -13.07
C HIS A 276 -28.48 -29.91 -13.21
N GLY A 277 -28.81 -29.07 -12.22
CA GLY A 277 -30.06 -28.32 -12.21
C GLY A 277 -31.28 -29.17 -11.85
N TRP A 278 -31.07 -30.31 -11.17
CA TRP A 278 -32.15 -31.23 -10.79
C TRP A 278 -32.69 -31.01 -9.37
N THR A 279 -33.77 -31.70 -9.02
CA THR A 279 -34.47 -31.56 -7.72
C THR A 279 -33.97 -32.48 -6.60
N ARG A 280 -33.07 -33.43 -6.89
CA ARG A 280 -32.74 -34.56 -5.98
C ARG A 280 -32.28 -34.17 -4.58
N HIS A 281 -31.67 -33.00 -4.45
CA HIS A 281 -31.11 -32.49 -3.21
C HIS A 281 -31.82 -31.21 -2.75
N LEU A 282 -33.07 -30.98 -3.13
CA LEU A 282 -33.83 -29.85 -2.61
C LEU A 282 -34.49 -30.21 -1.28
N THR A 283 -34.59 -29.26 -0.35
CA THR A 283 -35.38 -29.44 0.89
C THR A 283 -36.87 -29.44 0.57
N ASN A 284 -37.29 -28.66 -0.43
CA ASN A 284 -38.67 -28.58 -0.94
C ASN A 284 -38.95 -29.54 -2.11
N ARG A 285 -38.17 -30.62 -2.25
CA ARG A 285 -38.21 -31.56 -3.39
C ARG A 285 -39.61 -32.04 -3.75
N ASN A 286 -40.38 -32.52 -2.79
CA ASN A 286 -41.71 -33.09 -3.05
C ASN A 286 -42.66 -32.06 -3.67
N MET A 287 -42.65 -30.83 -3.15
CA MET A 287 -43.46 -29.73 -3.68
C MET A 287 -43.11 -29.42 -5.14
N VAL A 288 -41.82 -29.41 -5.48
CA VAL A 288 -41.37 -29.16 -6.86
C VAL A 288 -41.74 -30.32 -7.78
N GLU A 289 -41.60 -31.56 -7.31
CA GLU A 289 -41.96 -32.76 -8.09
C GLU A 289 -43.48 -32.84 -8.39
N GLU A 290 -44.32 -32.43 -7.46
CA GLU A 290 -45.78 -32.36 -7.64
C GLU A 290 -46.22 -31.39 -8.75
N LEU A 291 -45.42 -30.36 -9.06
CA LEU A 291 -45.69 -29.43 -10.16
C LEU A 291 -45.43 -30.04 -11.54
N TYR A 292 -44.68 -31.15 -11.62
CA TYR A 292 -44.27 -31.79 -12.87
C TYR A 292 -44.53 -33.30 -12.84
N PRO A 293 -45.78 -33.75 -12.65
CA PRO A 293 -46.11 -35.16 -12.43
C PRO A 293 -45.81 -36.06 -13.63
N ASP A 294 -45.71 -35.49 -14.83
CA ASP A 294 -45.45 -36.22 -16.08
C ASP A 294 -43.96 -36.49 -16.34
N ILE A 295 -43.05 -35.97 -15.50
CA ILE A 295 -41.60 -36.13 -15.66
C ILE A 295 -41.08 -37.05 -14.54
N ASP A 296 -40.24 -38.03 -14.90
CA ASP A 296 -39.58 -38.88 -13.91
C ASP A 296 -38.72 -38.02 -12.98
N SER A 297 -39.07 -38.01 -11.69
CA SER A 297 -38.44 -37.16 -10.70
C SER A 297 -36.93 -37.38 -10.52
N ARG A 298 -36.41 -38.55 -10.93
CA ARG A 298 -34.97 -38.83 -10.93
C ARG A 298 -34.24 -37.97 -11.97
N PHE A 299 -34.91 -37.53 -13.02
CA PHE A 299 -34.36 -36.73 -14.11
C PHE A 299 -35.15 -35.44 -14.34
N LEU A 300 -35.77 -34.92 -13.28
CA LEU A 300 -36.46 -33.63 -13.30
C LEU A 300 -35.43 -32.51 -13.17
N PHE A 301 -35.15 -31.84 -14.29
CA PHE A 301 -34.27 -30.68 -14.38
C PHE A 301 -35.10 -29.39 -14.38
N VAL A 302 -34.97 -28.57 -13.35
CA VAL A 302 -35.77 -27.35 -13.12
C VAL A 302 -34.97 -26.07 -13.28
N ASN A 303 -33.66 -26.18 -13.49
CA ASN A 303 -32.77 -25.04 -13.71
C ASN A 303 -31.60 -25.42 -14.64
N ILE A 304 -30.85 -24.42 -15.11
CA ILE A 304 -29.61 -24.62 -15.86
C ILE A 304 -28.47 -24.75 -14.86
N GLY A 305 -28.10 -25.99 -14.54
CA GLY A 305 -27.03 -26.27 -13.57
C GLY A 305 -25.72 -26.74 -14.19
N TYR A 306 -24.81 -27.14 -13.30
CA TYR A 306 -23.47 -27.64 -13.57
C TYR A 306 -23.28 -29.00 -12.87
N ASN A 307 -22.13 -29.64 -13.06
CA ASN A 307 -21.69 -30.70 -12.16
C ASN A 307 -20.43 -30.28 -11.40
N LEU A 308 -20.63 -29.56 -10.30
CA LEU A 308 -19.57 -29.02 -9.44
C LEU A 308 -19.56 -29.70 -8.06
N ARG A 309 -20.13 -30.90 -7.99
CA ARG A 309 -20.21 -31.70 -6.75
C ARG A 309 -18.80 -32.08 -6.28
N PRO A 310 -18.54 -32.03 -4.96
CA PRO A 310 -17.35 -32.65 -4.38
C PRO A 310 -17.49 -34.17 -4.30
N LEU A 311 -16.39 -34.84 -3.98
CA LEU A 311 -16.32 -36.26 -3.63
C LEU A 311 -16.52 -36.48 -2.13
N GLU A 312 -17.02 -37.66 -1.75
CA GLU A 312 -17.14 -38.05 -0.33
C GLU A 312 -15.80 -38.07 0.40
N VAL A 313 -14.71 -38.41 -0.29
CA VAL A 313 -13.35 -38.38 0.28
C VAL A 313 -12.95 -36.96 0.69
N GLN A 314 -13.35 -35.94 -0.10
CA GLN A 314 -13.12 -34.54 0.23
C GLN A 314 -13.94 -34.11 1.44
N GLY A 315 -15.21 -34.54 1.51
CA GLY A 315 -16.08 -34.29 2.68
C GLY A 315 -15.53 -34.92 3.97
N ALA A 316 -14.99 -36.14 3.90
CA ALA A 316 -14.41 -36.81 5.06
C ALA A 316 -13.13 -36.11 5.55
N MET A 317 -12.22 -35.77 4.63
CA MET A 317 -11.01 -35.01 4.95
C MET A 317 -11.35 -33.64 5.56
N LEU A 318 -12.26 -32.89 4.93
CA LEU A 318 -12.67 -31.57 5.40
C LEU A 318 -13.32 -31.64 6.78
N SER A 319 -14.13 -32.67 7.05
CA SER A 319 -14.77 -32.87 8.36
C SER A 319 -13.76 -32.99 9.51
N VAL A 320 -12.56 -33.52 9.25
CA VAL A 320 -11.46 -33.58 10.24
C VAL A 320 -10.77 -32.22 10.34
N GLN A 321 -10.52 -31.58 9.21
CA GLN A 321 -9.80 -30.31 9.15
C GLN A 321 -10.58 -29.14 9.78
N ILE A 322 -11.91 -29.12 9.67
CA ILE A 322 -12.75 -28.10 10.31
C ILE A 322 -12.52 -28.07 11.83
N ASP A 323 -12.33 -29.24 12.47
CA ASP A 323 -12.09 -29.32 13.91
C ASP A 323 -10.73 -28.69 14.32
N LYS A 324 -9.79 -28.57 13.37
CA LYS A 324 -8.44 -28.02 13.56
C LYS A 324 -8.35 -26.52 13.23
N LEU A 325 -9.37 -25.94 12.59
CA LEU A 325 -9.35 -24.56 12.07
C LEU A 325 -9.01 -23.52 13.15
N SER A 326 -9.65 -23.60 14.32
CA SER A 326 -9.47 -22.61 15.40
C SER A 326 -8.02 -22.59 15.88
N GLN A 327 -7.41 -23.76 16.06
CA GLN A 327 -6.00 -23.91 16.42
C GLN A 327 -5.07 -23.39 15.33
N PHE A 328 -5.31 -23.76 14.07
CA PHE A 328 -4.50 -23.30 12.93
C PHE A 328 -4.49 -21.77 12.83
N ASN A 329 -5.66 -21.14 12.98
CA ASN A 329 -5.77 -19.69 12.93
C ASN A 329 -5.13 -19.02 14.15
N ALA A 330 -5.21 -19.63 15.33
CA ALA A 330 -4.50 -19.14 16.51
C ALA A 330 -2.98 -19.17 16.31
N CYS A 331 -2.44 -20.27 15.76
CA CYS A 331 -1.01 -20.37 15.43
C CYS A 331 -0.57 -19.32 14.40
N ARG A 332 -1.34 -19.10 13.34
CA ARG A 332 -1.04 -18.07 12.33
C ARG A 332 -0.98 -16.66 12.94
N ARG A 333 -1.95 -16.33 13.81
CA ARG A 333 -1.97 -15.05 14.54
C ARG A 333 -0.76 -14.90 15.46
N ASP A 334 -0.42 -15.94 16.23
CA ASP A 334 0.72 -15.92 17.15
C ASP A 334 2.07 -15.79 16.41
N ASN A 335 2.26 -16.57 15.35
CA ASN A 335 3.46 -16.50 14.53
C ASN A 335 3.67 -15.10 13.94
N LEU A 336 2.63 -14.46 13.40
CA LEU A 336 2.75 -13.11 12.84
C LEU A 336 2.99 -12.07 13.92
N LYS A 337 2.36 -12.23 15.10
CA LYS A 337 2.63 -11.38 16.26
C LYS A 337 4.11 -11.42 16.64
N ARG A 338 4.70 -12.62 16.73
CA ARG A 338 6.12 -12.81 17.06
C ARG A 338 7.05 -12.25 15.98
N ILE A 339 6.73 -12.43 14.70
CA ILE A 339 7.44 -11.79 13.58
C ILE A 339 7.41 -10.26 13.71
N ARG A 340 6.22 -9.68 13.96
CA ARG A 340 6.05 -8.23 14.17
C ARG A 340 6.86 -7.72 15.36
N GLU A 341 6.94 -8.47 16.46
CA GLU A 341 7.71 -8.08 17.65
C GLU A 341 9.21 -7.95 17.34
N ILE A 342 9.80 -8.86 16.54
CA ILE A 342 11.22 -8.74 16.14
C ILE A 342 11.41 -7.58 15.16
N ILE A 343 10.54 -7.48 14.15
CA ILE A 343 10.60 -6.45 13.12
C ILE A 343 10.46 -5.04 13.71
N SER A 344 9.52 -4.85 14.62
CA SER A 344 9.22 -3.54 15.24
C SER A 344 10.42 -2.94 15.97
N ARG A 345 11.34 -3.77 16.47
CA ARG A 345 12.57 -3.37 17.15
C ARG A 345 13.71 -3.05 16.18
N ASN A 346 13.50 -3.21 14.87
CA ASN A 346 14.53 -3.06 13.87
C ASN A 346 14.25 -1.86 12.95
N GLU A 347 14.94 -0.76 13.20
CA GLU A 347 14.82 0.47 12.39
C GLU A 347 15.14 0.26 10.91
N ARG A 348 16.04 -0.69 10.59
CA ARG A 348 16.36 -1.01 9.20
C ARG A 348 15.14 -1.62 8.50
N PHE A 349 14.34 -2.45 9.16
CA PHE A 349 13.11 -2.96 8.54
C PHE A 349 12.16 -1.81 8.15
N HIS A 350 11.85 -0.91 9.10
CA HIS A 350 10.94 0.23 8.86
C HIS A 350 11.46 1.20 7.80
N ARG A 351 12.76 1.23 7.56
CA ARG A 351 13.33 1.99 6.44
C ARG A 351 13.05 1.31 5.10
N LEU A 352 13.20 -0.01 5.05
CA LEU A 352 13.19 -0.80 3.82
C LEU A 352 11.79 -1.19 3.35
N MET A 353 10.88 -1.52 4.27
CA MET A 353 9.59 -2.13 3.95
C MET A 353 8.57 -2.01 5.09
N SER A 354 7.31 -2.29 4.77
CA SER A 354 6.17 -2.33 5.70
C SER A 354 5.42 -3.65 5.59
N LEU A 355 4.72 -4.03 6.65
CA LEU A 355 3.80 -5.15 6.67
C LEU A 355 2.39 -4.67 6.36
N MET A 356 1.57 -5.54 5.78
CA MET A 356 0.15 -5.34 5.62
C MET A 356 -0.53 -5.04 6.97
N GLU A 357 -1.37 -4.02 6.97
CA GLU A 357 -2.14 -3.56 8.12
C GLU A 357 -3.51 -4.25 8.16
N ALA A 358 -4.02 -4.53 9.36
CA ALA A 358 -5.40 -4.95 9.53
C ALA A 358 -6.32 -3.74 9.32
N SER A 359 -7.45 -3.94 8.66
CA SER A 359 -8.42 -2.86 8.49
C SER A 359 -9.15 -2.58 9.81
N PRO A 360 -9.71 -1.38 10.00
CA PRO A 360 -10.48 -1.04 11.20
C PRO A 360 -11.60 -2.06 11.48
N GLY A 361 -11.69 -2.51 12.73
CA GLY A 361 -12.71 -3.47 13.18
C GLY A 361 -12.52 -4.91 12.68
N VAL A 362 -11.44 -5.24 11.97
CA VAL A 362 -11.16 -6.59 11.49
C VAL A 362 -10.18 -7.32 12.43
N ASP A 363 -10.47 -8.60 12.71
CA ASP A 363 -9.58 -9.58 13.36
C ASP A 363 -9.17 -10.66 12.33
N PRO A 364 -8.07 -10.43 11.59
CA PRO A 364 -7.68 -11.29 10.47
C PRO A 364 -7.17 -12.66 10.93
N ALA A 365 -7.63 -13.71 10.26
CA ALA A 365 -6.91 -14.99 10.19
C ALA A 365 -5.96 -14.94 8.99
N TRP A 366 -4.72 -14.51 9.23
CA TRP A 366 -3.74 -14.24 8.17
C TRP A 366 -3.46 -15.48 7.28
N PHE A 367 -3.64 -15.32 5.97
CA PHE A 367 -3.30 -16.35 4.98
C PHE A 367 -1.80 -16.40 4.70
N GLY A 368 -1.15 -15.24 4.68
CA GLY A 368 0.26 -15.02 4.46
C GLY A 368 0.73 -13.72 5.12
N VAL A 369 2.04 -13.49 5.17
CA VAL A 369 2.61 -12.23 5.64
C VAL A 369 2.79 -11.31 4.44
N GLY A 370 1.83 -10.41 4.22
CA GLY A 370 1.90 -9.39 3.19
C GLY A 370 2.95 -8.33 3.51
N ILE A 371 3.86 -8.07 2.58
CA ILE A 371 4.98 -7.14 2.72
C ILE A 371 5.02 -6.19 1.51
N LEU A 372 5.32 -4.92 1.77
CA LEU A 372 5.49 -3.90 0.75
C LEU A 372 6.89 -3.27 0.88
N LEU A 373 7.75 -3.45 -0.14
CA LEU A 373 9.01 -2.71 -0.18
C LEU A 373 8.74 -1.21 -0.28
N HIS A 374 9.53 -0.37 0.39
CA HIS A 374 9.43 1.07 0.23
C HIS A 374 9.93 1.51 -1.13
N ARG A 375 9.36 2.62 -1.62
CA ARG A 375 9.60 3.12 -2.98
C ARG A 375 11.08 3.18 -3.39
N PRO A 376 12.03 3.65 -2.55
CA PRO A 376 13.43 3.70 -2.95
C PRO A 376 14.03 2.36 -3.38
N TYR A 377 13.45 1.25 -2.91
CA TYR A 377 13.96 -0.11 -3.10
C TYR A 377 13.13 -0.93 -4.09
N ALA A 378 12.06 -0.34 -4.66
CA ALA A 378 11.14 -1.04 -5.56
C ALA A 378 11.84 -1.67 -6.77
N HIS A 379 12.87 -1.00 -7.29
CA HIS A 379 13.65 -1.46 -8.44
C HIS A 379 14.41 -2.78 -8.16
N GLN A 380 14.72 -3.09 -6.89
CA GLN A 380 15.40 -4.32 -6.50
C GLN A 380 14.44 -5.43 -6.09
N ARG A 381 13.11 -5.26 -6.23
CA ARG A 381 12.13 -6.28 -5.78
C ARG A 381 12.45 -7.65 -6.37
N HIS A 382 12.68 -7.73 -7.68
CA HIS A 382 12.95 -9.01 -8.34
C HIS A 382 14.21 -9.69 -7.79
N GLU A 383 15.32 -8.95 -7.66
CA GLU A 383 16.58 -9.46 -7.10
C GLU A 383 16.41 -9.90 -5.64
N PHE A 384 15.64 -9.14 -4.86
CA PHE A 384 15.35 -9.46 -3.46
C PHE A 384 14.52 -10.74 -3.33
N LEU A 385 13.46 -10.92 -4.12
CA LEU A 385 12.65 -12.14 -4.09
C LEU A 385 13.47 -13.37 -4.50
N LYS A 386 14.33 -13.23 -5.52
CA LYS A 386 15.26 -14.29 -5.91
C LYS A 386 16.24 -14.62 -4.78
N TYR A 387 16.79 -13.61 -4.10
CA TYR A 387 17.65 -13.80 -2.94
C TYR A 387 16.93 -14.54 -1.80
N LEU A 388 15.65 -14.23 -1.54
CA LEU A 388 14.86 -14.96 -0.54
C LEU A 388 14.74 -16.45 -0.92
N GLU A 389 14.43 -16.76 -2.19
CA GLU A 389 14.34 -18.14 -2.68
C GLU A 389 15.66 -18.89 -2.57
N GLU A 390 16.77 -18.25 -2.96
CA GLU A 390 18.13 -18.80 -2.85
C GLU A 390 18.53 -19.09 -1.39
N ASN A 391 17.90 -18.43 -0.42
CA ASN A 391 18.08 -18.65 1.02
C ASN A 391 16.94 -19.46 1.66
N GLY A 392 16.11 -20.14 0.84
CA GLY A 392 15.08 -21.06 1.30
C GLY A 392 13.82 -20.41 1.85
N ILE A 393 13.53 -19.15 1.51
CA ILE A 393 12.29 -18.44 1.86
C ILE A 393 11.43 -18.34 0.61
N GLU A 394 10.34 -19.12 0.56
CA GLU A 394 9.39 -19.03 -0.53
C GLU A 394 8.54 -17.77 -0.42
N ASN A 395 8.28 -17.16 -1.58
CA ASN A 395 7.46 -15.96 -1.68
C ASN A 395 6.52 -16.04 -2.88
N ARG A 396 5.52 -15.17 -2.91
CA ARG A 396 4.61 -14.98 -4.05
C ARG A 396 4.24 -13.50 -4.21
N PRO A 397 3.82 -13.07 -5.40
CA PRO A 397 3.10 -11.80 -5.56
C PRO A 397 1.86 -11.77 -4.67
N ILE A 398 1.40 -10.57 -4.28
CA ILE A 398 0.11 -10.42 -3.58
C ILE A 398 -1.01 -10.77 -4.57
N ILE A 399 -1.61 -11.96 -4.42
CA ILE A 399 -2.64 -12.50 -5.32
C ILE A 399 -2.17 -12.43 -6.79
N SER A 400 -2.73 -11.52 -7.58
CA SER A 400 -2.39 -11.28 -8.99
C SER A 400 -1.65 -9.96 -9.23
N GLY A 401 -1.36 -9.21 -8.15
CA GLY A 401 -1.00 -7.80 -8.20
C GLY A 401 -2.15 -6.96 -8.75
N ASN A 402 -1.84 -6.00 -9.62
CA ASN A 402 -2.85 -5.28 -10.39
C ASN A 402 -3.39 -6.19 -11.51
N PHE A 403 -4.62 -6.67 -11.34
CA PHE A 403 -5.28 -7.56 -12.29
C PHE A 403 -5.50 -6.88 -13.66
N ILE A 404 -5.54 -5.55 -13.72
CA ILE A 404 -5.64 -4.78 -14.98
C ILE A 404 -4.43 -5.01 -15.90
N ARG A 405 -3.28 -5.43 -15.35
CA ARG A 405 -2.09 -5.78 -16.14
C ARG A 405 -2.18 -7.15 -16.81
N GLN A 406 -3.17 -7.98 -16.44
CA GLN A 406 -3.29 -9.31 -17.00
C GLN A 406 -3.70 -9.25 -18.46
N PRO A 407 -3.07 -10.03 -19.36
CA PRO A 407 -3.40 -10.00 -20.79
C PRO A 407 -4.87 -10.31 -21.10
N CYS A 408 -5.55 -11.08 -20.23
CA CYS A 408 -6.96 -11.43 -20.41
C CYS A 408 -7.92 -10.22 -20.32
N ILE A 409 -7.50 -9.11 -19.71
CA ILE A 409 -8.30 -7.87 -19.62
C ILE A 409 -8.63 -7.32 -21.01
N ALA A 410 -7.69 -7.41 -21.96
CA ALA A 410 -7.90 -6.96 -23.34
C ALA A 410 -9.08 -7.66 -24.02
N SER A 411 -9.45 -8.86 -23.58
CA SER A 411 -10.57 -9.62 -24.17
C SER A 411 -11.96 -9.08 -23.80
N PHE A 412 -12.08 -8.20 -22.79
CA PHE A 412 -13.38 -7.71 -22.32
C PHE A 412 -13.39 -6.26 -21.80
N CYS A 413 -12.23 -5.60 -21.68
CA CYS A 413 -12.13 -4.21 -21.19
C CYS A 413 -10.86 -3.50 -21.71
N GLU A 414 -10.76 -3.24 -23.01
CA GLU A 414 -9.59 -2.60 -23.65
C GLU A 414 -9.27 -1.18 -23.17
N GLN A 415 -10.25 -0.48 -22.58
CA GLN A 415 -10.13 0.93 -22.19
C GLN A 415 -9.52 1.15 -20.79
N GLU A 416 -9.34 0.08 -20.00
CA GLU A 416 -8.78 0.19 -18.65
C GLU A 416 -7.25 0.20 -18.70
N HIS A 417 -6.66 1.16 -18.01
CA HIS A 417 -5.21 1.31 -17.92
C HIS A 417 -4.74 1.06 -16.49
N PRO A 418 -3.65 0.32 -16.26
CA PRO A 418 -3.14 0.04 -14.92
C PRO A 418 -2.91 1.30 -14.08
N GLU A 419 -2.48 2.39 -14.70
CA GLU A 419 -2.16 3.67 -14.04
C GLU A 419 -3.39 4.34 -13.38
N ASN A 420 -4.61 3.94 -13.76
CA ASN A 420 -5.85 4.42 -13.13
C ASN A 420 -6.09 3.79 -11.74
N TYR A 421 -5.30 2.78 -11.37
CA TYR A 421 -5.40 2.03 -10.12
C TYR A 421 -4.08 2.13 -9.32
N PRO A 422 -3.72 3.34 -8.85
CA PRO A 422 -2.44 3.60 -8.20
C PRO A 422 -2.15 2.70 -6.99
N GLY A 423 -3.16 2.33 -6.19
CA GLY A 423 -3.01 1.41 -5.07
C GLY A 423 -2.64 0.00 -5.52
N ALA A 424 -3.39 -0.53 -6.49
CA ALA A 424 -3.07 -1.82 -7.12
C ALA A 424 -1.69 -1.81 -7.79
N GLU A 425 -1.30 -0.69 -8.41
CA GLU A 425 0.04 -0.51 -8.99
C GLU A 425 1.15 -0.54 -7.95
N VAL A 426 0.96 0.09 -6.81
CA VAL A 426 1.89 0.02 -5.68
C VAL A 426 2.08 -1.44 -5.26
N ILE A 427 0.99 -2.19 -5.06
CA ILE A 427 1.03 -3.61 -4.69
C ILE A 427 1.72 -4.43 -5.79
N HIS A 428 1.38 -4.22 -7.06
CA HIS A 428 1.98 -4.96 -8.18
C HIS A 428 3.49 -4.72 -8.30
N LYS A 429 3.94 -3.49 -8.09
CA LYS A 429 5.35 -3.08 -8.26
C LYS A 429 6.21 -3.36 -7.03
N ARG A 430 5.63 -3.44 -5.83
CA ARG A 430 6.40 -3.46 -4.57
C ARG A 430 5.99 -4.56 -3.59
N GLY A 431 4.82 -5.16 -3.78
CA GLY A 431 4.22 -6.11 -2.86
C GLY A 431 4.61 -7.56 -3.15
N PHE A 432 4.74 -8.34 -2.08
CA PHE A 432 4.87 -9.78 -2.09
C PHE A 432 4.43 -10.35 -0.74
N PHE A 433 4.13 -11.64 -0.65
CA PHE A 433 3.91 -12.30 0.64
C PHE A 433 4.81 -13.51 0.80
N ILE A 434 5.07 -13.84 2.05
CA ILE A 434 5.71 -15.10 2.49
C ILE A 434 4.70 -15.92 3.31
N GLY A 435 5.01 -17.19 3.57
CA GLY A 435 4.14 -18.09 4.33
C GLY A 435 3.83 -17.59 5.75
N ILE A 436 2.71 -18.04 6.31
CA ILE A 436 2.45 -17.97 7.74
C ILE A 436 1.83 -19.29 8.17
N HIS A 437 2.58 -20.08 8.95
CA HIS A 437 2.24 -21.49 9.11
C HIS A 437 1.17 -21.71 10.17
N GLN A 438 0.39 -22.77 9.97
CA GLN A 438 -0.67 -23.25 10.87
C GLN A 438 -0.15 -23.99 12.11
N ILE A 439 1.17 -24.11 12.25
CA ILE A 439 1.85 -24.67 13.43
C ILE A 439 2.72 -23.59 14.07
N ALA A 440 2.98 -23.71 15.37
CA ALA A 440 3.88 -22.79 16.06
C ALA A 440 5.30 -22.87 15.47
N LEU A 441 5.86 -21.73 15.11
CA LEU A 441 7.22 -21.64 14.60
C LEU A 441 8.23 -21.55 15.73
N ASP A 442 9.38 -22.20 15.56
CA ASP A 442 10.50 -22.00 16.46
C ASP A 442 10.99 -20.56 16.36
N GLN A 443 11.36 -19.99 17.51
CA GLN A 443 11.88 -18.64 17.62
C GLN A 443 13.14 -18.45 16.75
N THR A 444 14.00 -19.46 16.69
CA THR A 444 15.21 -19.48 15.86
C THR A 444 14.92 -19.32 14.37
N VAL A 445 13.84 -19.94 13.87
CA VAL A 445 13.40 -19.84 12.48
C VAL A 445 12.90 -18.42 12.16
N ILE A 446 12.13 -17.82 13.07
CA ILE A 446 11.64 -16.44 12.92
C ILE A 446 12.81 -15.45 12.92
N GLU A 447 13.77 -15.61 13.83
CA GLU A 447 14.97 -14.79 13.89
C GLU A 447 15.78 -14.90 12.61
N LYS A 448 15.96 -16.13 12.10
CA LYS A 448 16.70 -16.36 10.87
C LYS A 448 16.00 -15.77 9.65
N LEU A 449 14.67 -15.87 9.58
CA LEU A 449 13.85 -15.22 8.55
C LEU A 449 14.14 -13.71 8.50
N VAL A 450 14.04 -13.03 9.64
CA VAL A 450 14.25 -11.58 9.72
C VAL A 450 15.71 -11.23 9.41
N GLU A 451 16.68 -12.00 9.89
CA GLU A 451 18.10 -11.83 9.58
C GLU A 451 18.35 -11.87 8.07
N ILE A 452 17.84 -12.89 7.37
CA ILE A 452 17.98 -13.04 5.92
C ILE A 452 17.32 -11.87 5.21
N MET A 453 16.07 -11.53 5.55
CA MET A 453 15.36 -10.41 4.92
C MET A 453 16.13 -9.09 5.03
N LEU A 454 16.82 -8.86 6.14
CA LEU A 454 17.59 -7.63 6.39
C LEU A 454 19.03 -7.68 5.87
N ALA A 455 19.58 -8.87 5.61
CA ALA A 455 20.95 -9.03 5.10
C ALA A 455 21.10 -8.60 3.63
N PHE A 456 20.00 -8.55 2.86
CA PHE A 456 20.04 -8.10 1.47
C PHE A 456 20.61 -6.67 1.34
N PRO A 457 21.57 -6.43 0.42
CA PRO A 457 22.27 -5.15 0.30
C PRO A 457 21.46 -4.11 -0.50
N PHE A 458 20.32 -3.69 0.06
CA PHE A 458 19.46 -2.68 -0.55
C PHE A 458 20.21 -1.37 -0.84
N GLN A 459 20.05 -0.87 -2.06
CA GLN A 459 20.54 0.42 -2.54
C GLN A 459 19.34 1.32 -2.80
N PRO A 460 19.23 2.50 -2.15
CA PRO A 460 18.09 3.38 -2.37
C PRO A 460 18.22 4.12 -3.72
N GLN A 461 17.12 4.20 -4.46
CA GLN A 461 16.95 5.14 -5.57
C GLN A 461 15.92 6.20 -5.19
N HIS A 462 16.34 7.45 -5.11
CA HIS A 462 15.46 8.53 -4.66
C HIS A 462 14.84 9.30 -5.83
N VAL A 463 13.56 9.63 -5.70
CA VAL A 463 12.95 10.71 -6.49
C VAL A 463 12.90 11.94 -5.60
N ILE A 464 13.56 13.02 -6.04
CA ILE A 464 13.72 14.25 -5.28
C ILE A 464 12.99 15.37 -6.00
N VAL A 465 11.95 15.91 -5.39
CA VAL A 465 11.19 17.04 -5.92
C VAL A 465 11.67 18.33 -5.29
N VAL A 466 12.06 19.30 -6.10
CA VAL A 466 12.53 20.63 -5.68
C VAL A 466 11.47 21.66 -6.05
N THR A 467 10.84 22.25 -5.03
CA THR A 467 9.92 23.39 -5.20
C THR A 467 10.70 24.71 -5.26
N GLY A 468 10.15 25.77 -5.86
CA GLY A 468 10.84 27.08 -5.92
C GLY A 468 12.10 27.07 -6.79
N SER A 469 12.16 26.17 -7.78
CA SER A 469 13.37 25.86 -8.56
C SER A 469 13.95 27.04 -9.35
N HIS A 470 13.11 27.99 -9.77
CA HIS A 470 13.50 29.15 -10.57
C HIS A 470 14.16 30.26 -9.72
N ARG A 471 14.05 30.21 -8.39
CA ARG A 471 14.65 31.19 -7.48
C ARG A 471 16.12 30.86 -7.20
N MET A 472 16.84 31.79 -6.56
CA MET A 472 18.28 31.71 -6.34
C MET A 472 18.75 30.33 -5.84
N LEU A 473 18.21 29.84 -4.71
CA LEU A 473 18.64 28.56 -4.15
C LEU A 473 18.32 27.38 -5.06
N GLY A 474 17.13 27.34 -5.67
CA GLY A 474 16.75 26.31 -6.62
C GLY A 474 17.72 26.21 -7.82
N LYS A 475 18.15 27.36 -8.37
CA LYS A 475 19.15 27.43 -9.44
C LYS A 475 20.52 26.95 -8.99
N TYR A 476 21.00 27.35 -7.81
CA TYR A 476 22.28 26.87 -7.27
C TYR A 476 22.27 25.36 -7.02
N ILE A 477 21.19 24.82 -6.44
CA ILE A 477 21.02 23.37 -6.25
C ILE A 477 21.06 22.66 -7.61
N ARG A 478 20.30 23.14 -8.60
CA ARG A 478 20.30 22.57 -9.96
C ARG A 478 21.69 22.52 -10.57
N ASN A 479 22.45 23.61 -10.47
CA ASN A 479 23.79 23.70 -11.02
C ASN A 479 24.78 22.75 -10.33
N ILE A 480 24.68 22.57 -9.01
CA ILE A 480 25.48 21.60 -8.27
C ILE A 480 25.21 20.19 -8.77
N ILE A 481 23.93 19.80 -8.88
CA ILE A 481 23.55 18.46 -9.33
C ILE A 481 23.95 18.22 -10.79
N LEU A 482 23.78 19.21 -11.68
CA LEU A 482 24.25 19.11 -13.07
C LEU A 482 25.75 18.89 -13.14
N LYS A 483 26.53 19.66 -12.38
CA LYS A 483 27.99 19.54 -12.37
C LYS A 483 28.44 18.17 -11.85
N GLN A 484 27.86 17.68 -10.76
CA GLN A 484 28.12 16.34 -10.24
C GLN A 484 27.82 15.24 -11.27
N THR A 485 26.70 15.37 -11.99
CA THR A 485 26.31 14.41 -13.04
C THR A 485 27.32 14.37 -14.19
N LEU A 486 27.80 15.55 -14.63
CA LEU A 486 28.81 15.65 -15.70
C LEU A 486 30.18 15.10 -15.28
N GLU A 487 30.53 15.18 -14.01
CA GLU A 487 31.77 14.60 -13.46
C GLU A 487 31.68 13.06 -13.31
N GLU A 488 30.47 12.52 -13.08
CA GLU A 488 30.21 11.07 -13.00
C GLU A 488 30.17 10.39 -14.38
N GLU A 489 29.69 11.06 -15.42
CA GLU A 489 29.63 10.54 -16.79
C GLU A 489 30.97 10.71 -17.55
N THR A 490 31.88 9.74 -17.39
CA THR A 490 33.08 9.62 -18.22
C THR A 490 32.71 9.20 -19.65
N VAL A 491 32.65 10.17 -20.58
CA VAL A 491 32.59 10.03 -22.05
C VAL A 491 31.36 9.28 -22.60
N SER A 492 30.55 9.99 -23.40
CA SER A 492 29.54 9.49 -24.35
C SER A 492 28.17 9.07 -23.79
N SER A 493 27.26 10.03 -23.59
CA SER A 493 25.96 10.09 -24.31
C SER A 493 25.29 11.46 -24.10
N LYS A 494 24.53 11.95 -25.08
CA LYS A 494 23.82 13.23 -25.00
C LYS A 494 22.75 13.17 -23.90
N LEU A 495 22.80 14.06 -22.91
CA LEU A 495 21.67 14.35 -22.02
C LEU A 495 20.46 14.73 -22.89
N SER A 496 19.51 13.81 -22.98
CA SER A 496 18.19 14.00 -23.58
C SER A 496 17.11 14.02 -22.50
N SER A 497 17.46 14.46 -21.28
CA SER A 497 16.47 14.67 -20.23
C SER A 497 15.75 16.00 -20.45
N PRO A 498 14.43 16.09 -20.17
CA PRO A 498 13.70 17.35 -20.17
C PRO A 498 14.42 18.41 -19.32
N GLU A 499 14.33 19.70 -19.66
CA GLU A 499 15.07 20.79 -18.97
C GLU A 499 14.85 20.80 -17.43
N ASN A 500 13.73 20.27 -16.95
CA ASN A 500 13.36 20.21 -15.54
C ASN A 500 13.72 18.90 -14.80
N LYS A 501 14.40 17.95 -15.45
CA LYS A 501 14.80 16.66 -14.85
C LYS A 501 16.29 16.38 -14.97
N ILE A 502 16.90 15.91 -13.89
CA ILE A 502 18.30 15.45 -13.86
C ILE A 502 18.35 14.05 -13.24
N LYS A 503 18.94 13.08 -13.95
CA LYS A 503 19.18 11.74 -13.40
C LYS A 503 20.63 11.64 -12.95
N THR A 504 20.84 11.22 -11.72
CA THR A 504 22.15 10.84 -11.17
C THR A 504 22.18 9.32 -10.97
N LYS A 505 23.33 8.77 -10.54
CA LYS A 505 23.47 7.32 -10.30
C LYS A 505 22.40 6.72 -9.39
N ASN A 506 22.03 7.43 -8.32
CA ASN A 506 21.11 6.94 -7.27
C ASN A 506 19.85 7.80 -7.11
N SER A 507 19.60 8.77 -7.99
CA SER A 507 18.44 9.66 -7.83
C SER A 507 17.92 10.24 -9.14
N GLU A 508 16.64 10.58 -9.17
CA GLU A 508 16.01 11.44 -10.18
C GLU A 508 15.57 12.74 -9.50
N TRP A 509 16.15 13.85 -9.94
CA TRP A 509 15.83 15.20 -9.47
C TRP A 509 14.82 15.86 -10.39
N ILE A 510 13.77 16.43 -9.82
CA ILE A 510 12.66 17.05 -10.52
C ILE A 510 12.51 18.47 -10.01
N PHE A 511 12.80 19.45 -10.86
CA PHE A 511 12.74 20.87 -10.55
C PHE A 511 11.40 21.43 -11.01
N LEU A 512 10.47 21.66 -10.07
CA LEU A 512 9.11 22.09 -10.42
C LEU A 512 9.08 23.48 -11.03
N THR A 513 8.29 23.63 -12.08
CA THR A 513 8.02 24.88 -12.78
C THR A 513 6.61 25.38 -12.44
N GLN A 514 6.24 26.59 -12.90
CA GLN A 514 4.88 27.10 -12.71
C GLN A 514 3.84 26.24 -13.46
N ASP A 515 4.25 25.53 -14.52
CA ASP A 515 3.37 24.66 -15.31
C ASP A 515 3.03 23.34 -14.58
N ASP A 516 3.76 22.99 -13.51
CA ASP A 516 3.51 21.76 -12.75
C ASP A 516 2.34 21.90 -11.74
N GLY A 517 1.92 23.13 -11.42
CA GLY A 517 0.77 23.41 -10.54
C GLY A 517 1.02 24.52 -9.51
N ASP A 518 -0.07 25.06 -8.95
CA ASP A 518 -0.02 26.04 -7.87
C ASP A 518 -0.01 25.34 -6.51
N LEU A 519 1.10 25.44 -5.77
CA LEU A 519 1.27 24.78 -4.48
C LEU A 519 0.26 25.26 -3.40
N ARG A 520 -0.42 26.39 -3.63
CA ARG A 520 -1.52 26.87 -2.76
C ARG A 520 -2.81 26.05 -2.93
N GLN A 521 -2.94 25.30 -4.01
CA GLN A 521 -4.05 24.38 -4.29
C GLN A 521 -3.64 22.95 -3.92
N ILE A 522 -4.43 22.30 -3.08
CA ILE A 522 -4.08 20.96 -2.56
C ILE A 522 -4.20 19.88 -3.65
N GLU A 523 -5.09 20.07 -4.61
CA GLU A 523 -5.29 19.19 -5.76
C GLU A 523 -4.06 19.16 -6.68
N ASP A 524 -3.45 20.32 -6.92
CA ASP A 524 -2.23 20.43 -7.73
C ASP A 524 -1.05 19.74 -7.04
N VAL A 525 -0.87 19.96 -5.73
CA VAL A 525 0.14 19.24 -4.94
C VAL A 525 -0.11 17.74 -4.98
N THR A 526 -1.36 17.31 -4.83
CA THR A 526 -1.73 15.88 -4.94
C THR A 526 -1.36 15.32 -6.31
N ASN A 527 -1.61 16.05 -7.40
CA ASN A 527 -1.27 15.64 -8.75
C ASN A 527 0.25 15.57 -8.98
N ILE A 528 1.03 16.51 -8.44
CA ILE A 528 2.49 16.48 -8.44
C ILE A 528 3.00 15.19 -7.77
N PHE A 529 2.46 14.84 -6.59
CA PHE A 529 2.84 13.62 -5.89
C PHE A 529 2.40 12.35 -6.62
N ARG A 530 1.21 12.32 -7.23
CA ARG A 530 0.77 11.18 -8.05
C ARG A 530 1.64 10.99 -9.29
N ARG A 531 2.01 12.09 -9.95
CA ARG A 531 2.80 12.09 -11.19
C ARG A 531 4.26 11.71 -10.95
N PHE A 532 4.89 12.30 -9.95
CA PHE A 532 6.33 12.14 -9.73
C PHE A 532 6.65 11.16 -8.61
N GLN A 533 5.73 10.99 -7.66
CA GLN A 533 5.83 10.08 -6.53
C GLN A 533 7.18 10.29 -5.81
N PRO A 534 7.38 11.46 -5.16
CA PRO A 534 8.65 11.76 -4.51
C PRO A 534 8.95 10.80 -3.36
N THR A 535 10.23 10.53 -3.15
CA THR A 535 10.74 9.94 -1.89
C THR A 535 11.32 11.02 -0.97
N ARG A 536 11.62 12.19 -1.55
CA ARG A 536 12.24 13.33 -0.88
C ARG A 536 11.72 14.62 -1.51
N ILE A 537 11.58 15.65 -0.69
CA ILE A 537 11.14 16.97 -1.11
C ILE A 537 12.09 18.00 -0.54
N LEU A 538 12.55 18.87 -1.42
CA LEU A 538 13.27 20.07 -1.07
C LEU A 538 12.36 21.27 -1.28
N HIS A 539 11.83 21.77 -0.17
CA HIS A 539 10.82 22.81 -0.15
C HIS A 539 11.45 24.20 -0.03
N CYS A 540 11.83 24.79 -1.18
CA CYS A 540 12.38 26.14 -1.30
C CYS A 540 11.36 27.18 -1.79
N ALA A 541 10.12 26.78 -2.07
CA ALA A 541 9.09 27.71 -2.54
C ALA A 541 8.60 28.62 -1.40
N ALA A 542 8.42 29.89 -1.72
CA ALA A 542 7.80 30.87 -0.84
C ALA A 542 7.06 31.89 -1.71
N TYR A 543 5.95 32.43 -1.20
CA TYR A 543 5.28 33.56 -1.83
C TYR A 543 5.84 34.87 -1.24
N ILE A 544 6.57 35.61 -2.05
CA ILE A 544 7.35 36.80 -1.65
C ILE A 544 6.95 37.99 -2.55
N ALA A 545 6.82 39.18 -1.96
CA ALA A 545 6.66 40.45 -2.66
C ALA A 545 7.43 41.58 -1.97
N SER A 546 7.23 42.84 -2.40
CA SER A 546 7.86 44.00 -1.77
C SER A 546 7.45 44.15 -0.30
N ASN A 547 8.32 44.76 0.51
CA ASN A 547 8.00 45.04 1.92
C ASN A 547 6.73 45.90 2.07
N GLU A 548 6.44 46.77 1.10
CA GLU A 548 5.23 47.58 1.11
C GLU A 548 3.98 46.76 0.78
N ASP A 549 4.05 45.86 -0.21
CA ASP A 549 2.93 44.98 -0.55
C ASP A 549 2.59 44.02 0.59
N MET A 550 3.61 43.45 1.24
CA MET A 550 3.44 42.56 2.39
C MET A 550 2.79 43.28 3.58
N TYR A 551 3.14 44.55 3.80
CA TYR A 551 2.52 45.40 4.81
C TYR A 551 1.06 45.74 4.48
N ASN A 552 0.76 46.00 3.21
CA ASN A 552 -0.56 46.41 2.76
C ASN A 552 -1.54 45.24 2.62
N LYS A 553 -1.06 43.99 2.47
CA LYS A 553 -1.89 42.78 2.31
C LYS A 553 -1.50 41.64 3.27
N PRO A 554 -1.38 41.90 4.59
CA PRO A 554 -0.77 40.94 5.51
C PRO A 554 -1.53 39.61 5.59
N VAL A 555 -2.85 39.64 5.42
CA VAL A 555 -3.70 38.43 5.41
C VAL A 555 -3.37 37.53 4.22
N ASP A 556 -3.31 38.09 3.01
CA ASP A 556 -3.08 37.32 1.78
C ASP A 556 -1.70 36.66 1.82
N PHE A 557 -0.66 37.40 2.21
CA PHE A 557 0.71 36.87 2.31
C PHE A 557 0.87 35.78 3.36
N TRP A 558 0.24 35.96 4.53
CA TRP A 558 0.24 34.94 5.56
C TRP A 558 -0.49 33.69 5.08
N LEU A 559 -1.71 33.85 4.54
CA LEU A 559 -2.56 32.75 4.12
C LEU A 559 -1.94 31.95 2.96
N ASP A 560 -1.37 32.62 1.95
CA ASP A 560 -0.79 31.95 0.79
C ASP A 560 0.46 31.15 1.17
N ASN A 561 1.35 31.69 2.02
CA ASN A 561 2.50 30.94 2.50
C ASN A 561 2.09 29.78 3.42
N VAL A 562 1.12 29.99 4.32
CA VAL A 562 0.61 28.91 5.18
C VAL A 562 -0.01 27.78 4.35
N LYS A 563 -0.83 28.10 3.34
CA LYS A 563 -1.43 27.11 2.42
C LYS A 563 -0.36 26.32 1.69
N LEU A 564 0.57 27.01 1.03
CA LEU A 564 1.64 26.39 0.25
C LEU A 564 2.49 25.43 1.12
N ASN A 565 2.87 25.88 2.31
CA ASN A 565 3.64 25.10 3.27
C ASN A 565 2.86 23.87 3.78
N ASN A 566 1.62 24.09 4.22
CA ASN A 566 0.79 23.04 4.80
C ASN A 566 0.43 21.97 3.76
N ASN A 567 0.10 22.36 2.53
CA ASN A 567 -0.24 21.42 1.47
C ASN A 567 0.92 20.45 1.18
N ILE A 568 2.17 20.94 1.15
CA ILE A 568 3.35 20.08 0.95
C ILE A 568 3.51 19.09 2.11
N LEU A 569 3.44 19.54 3.36
CA LEU A 569 3.61 18.66 4.53
C LEU A 569 2.47 17.66 4.65
N GLN A 570 1.23 18.11 4.46
CA GLN A 570 0.04 17.26 4.54
C GLN A 570 0.08 16.19 3.45
N ILE A 571 0.29 16.56 2.19
CA ILE A 571 0.35 15.57 1.10
C ILE A 571 1.56 14.66 1.25
N ALA A 572 2.72 15.15 1.73
CA ALA A 572 3.84 14.27 2.05
C ALA A 572 3.48 13.24 3.14
N PHE A 573 2.78 13.66 4.19
CA PHE A 573 2.32 12.78 5.25
C PHE A 573 1.28 11.76 4.75
N GLU A 574 0.33 12.17 3.94
CA GLU A 574 -0.67 11.26 3.35
C GLU A 574 -0.01 10.28 2.37
N PHE A 575 0.91 10.76 1.53
CA PHE A 575 1.52 9.95 0.49
C PHE A 575 2.55 8.95 1.03
N GLN A 576 3.26 9.27 2.11
CA GLN A 576 4.22 8.33 2.72
C GLN A 576 3.54 7.06 3.25
N LEU A 577 2.25 7.13 3.61
CA LEU A 577 1.46 5.96 4.00
C LEU A 577 1.34 4.95 2.83
N TRP A 578 1.50 5.43 1.59
CA TRP A 578 1.44 4.63 0.37
C TRP A 578 2.84 4.33 -0.18
N SER A 579 3.76 5.30 -0.16
CA SER A 579 5.09 5.21 -0.78
C SER A 579 6.20 4.66 0.13
N GLY A 580 5.94 4.57 1.44
CA GLY A 580 6.99 4.52 2.46
C GLY A 580 7.48 5.93 2.83
N PRO A 581 8.38 6.07 3.83
CA PRO A 581 8.79 7.33 4.41
C PRO A 581 9.22 8.37 3.36
N ILE A 582 8.69 9.59 3.48
CA ILE A 582 9.08 10.74 2.65
C ILE A 582 9.84 11.73 3.52
N LYS A 583 11.04 12.10 3.09
CA LYS A 583 11.80 13.16 3.75
C LYS A 583 11.43 14.52 3.17
N VAL A 584 11.06 15.48 4.01
CA VAL A 584 10.79 16.87 3.58
C VAL A 584 11.79 17.81 4.22
N ILE A 585 12.45 18.63 3.42
CA ILE A 585 13.42 19.61 3.85
C ILE A 585 12.87 20.99 3.54
N SER A 586 12.43 21.71 4.56
CA SER A 586 11.87 23.05 4.39
C SER A 586 12.92 24.11 4.68
N ILE A 587 13.08 25.07 3.76
CA ILE A 587 14.02 26.17 3.91
C ILE A 587 13.31 27.35 4.58
N LEU A 588 13.77 27.73 5.76
CA LEU A 588 13.26 28.83 6.57
C LEU A 588 14.13 30.08 6.43
N SER A 589 13.50 31.24 6.66
CA SER A 589 14.20 32.52 6.82
C SER A 589 14.61 32.75 8.27
N ALA A 590 15.82 33.27 8.52
CA ALA A 590 16.28 33.66 9.86
C ALA A 590 15.44 34.74 10.56
N ASN A 591 14.53 35.40 9.84
CA ASN A 591 13.64 36.43 10.40
C ASN A 591 12.66 35.89 11.45
N ILE A 592 12.54 34.56 11.61
CA ILE A 592 11.66 33.92 12.60
C ILE A 592 12.02 34.20 14.07
N PHE A 593 13.22 34.68 14.40
CA PHE A 593 13.62 34.92 15.79
C PHE A 593 13.47 36.38 16.24
N LEU A 594 12.89 37.25 15.42
CA LEU A 594 12.73 38.68 15.72
C LEU A 594 11.50 38.93 16.63
N GLU A 595 11.71 39.50 17.82
CA GLU A 595 10.64 39.78 18.81
C GLU A 595 10.15 41.24 18.84
N ASN A 596 10.78 42.17 18.11
CA ASN A 596 10.54 43.62 18.24
C ASN A 596 9.74 44.29 17.09
N THR A 597 9.10 45.42 17.43
CA THR A 597 8.10 46.22 16.67
C THR A 597 8.57 46.87 15.36
N GLN A 598 9.85 46.81 15.00
CA GLN A 598 10.40 47.47 13.79
C GLN A 598 10.12 46.73 12.47
N HIS A 599 9.57 45.50 12.52
CA HIS A 599 9.34 44.66 11.33
C HIS A 599 7.86 44.46 10.96
N LEU A 600 6.97 45.39 11.35
CA LEU A 600 5.55 45.41 10.98
C LEU A 600 5.30 45.11 9.47
N LYS A 601 6.23 45.52 8.59
CA LYS A 601 6.10 45.33 7.14
C LYS A 601 6.24 43.88 6.64
N THR A 602 6.93 43.02 7.37
CA THR A 602 7.18 41.61 6.98
C THR A 602 6.65 40.59 7.98
N GLU A 603 5.92 41.08 8.99
CA GLU A 603 5.38 40.31 10.11
C GLU A 603 4.54 39.11 9.65
N SER A 604 3.67 39.30 8.65
CA SER A 604 2.83 38.24 8.07
C SER A 604 3.62 37.05 7.55
N TYR A 605 4.72 37.31 6.83
CA TYR A 605 5.62 36.26 6.31
C TYR A 605 6.40 35.58 7.44
N ILE A 606 6.88 36.33 8.43
CA ILE A 606 7.60 35.81 9.59
C ILE A 606 6.72 34.83 10.37
N PHE A 607 5.46 35.18 10.63
CA PHE A 607 4.52 34.28 11.31
C PHE A 607 4.25 33.01 10.50
N ALA A 608 4.12 33.10 9.17
CA ALA A 608 3.94 31.91 8.34
C ALA A 608 5.14 30.94 8.44
N GLN A 609 6.37 31.47 8.49
CA GLN A 609 7.60 30.67 8.65
C GLN A 609 7.72 30.04 10.05
N ARG A 610 7.32 30.78 11.10
CA ARG A 610 7.20 30.24 12.48
C ARG A 610 6.19 29.10 12.54
N SER A 611 5.02 29.27 11.90
CA SER A 611 4.00 28.23 11.82
C SER A 611 4.53 26.98 11.11
N LEU A 612 5.27 27.12 10.02
CA LEU A 612 5.92 26.00 9.33
C LEU A 612 6.91 25.25 10.23
N GLN A 613 7.82 25.97 10.92
CA GLN A 613 8.76 25.34 11.84
C GLN A 613 8.05 24.51 12.92
N GLN A 614 6.99 25.07 13.50
CA GLN A 614 6.24 24.39 14.55
C GLN A 614 5.43 23.21 14.02
N LEU A 615 4.83 23.33 12.83
CA LEU A 615 4.13 22.24 12.17
C LEU A 615 5.07 21.06 11.89
N ILE A 616 6.30 21.32 11.42
CA ILE A 616 7.32 20.28 11.23
C ILE A 616 7.53 19.52 12.53
N ARG A 617 7.78 20.22 13.65
CA ARG A 617 7.97 19.58 14.96
C ARG A 617 6.77 18.75 15.39
N TRP A 618 5.55 19.24 15.19
CA TRP A 618 4.34 18.49 15.54
C TRP A 618 4.14 17.25 14.65
N TYR A 619 4.41 17.32 13.35
CA TYR A 619 4.38 16.14 12.47
C TYR A 619 5.42 15.10 12.90
N ARG A 620 6.63 15.52 13.30
CA ARG A 620 7.64 14.60 13.85
C ARG A 620 7.15 13.96 15.15
N GLN A 621 6.69 14.77 16.09
CA GLN A 621 6.26 14.30 17.41
C GLN A 621 5.04 13.37 17.36
N GLN A 622 4.03 13.71 16.56
CA GLN A 622 2.76 12.99 16.50
C GLN A 622 2.82 11.79 15.53
N HIS A 623 3.55 11.94 14.44
CA HIS A 623 3.50 11.00 13.30
C HIS A 623 4.85 10.42 12.91
N ASN A 624 5.93 10.72 13.64
CA ASN A 624 7.29 10.22 13.38
C ASN A 624 7.77 10.47 11.93
N CYS A 625 7.40 11.63 11.36
CA CYS A 625 7.76 12.01 9.99
C CYS A 625 9.23 12.45 9.90
N SER A 626 9.92 12.18 8.79
CA SER A 626 11.26 12.75 8.51
C SER A 626 11.17 14.15 7.90
N PHE A 627 10.40 15.03 8.54
CA PHE A 627 10.32 16.45 8.13
C PHE A 627 11.38 17.22 8.90
N ILE A 628 12.18 18.03 8.22
CA ILE A 628 13.24 18.83 8.83
C ILE A 628 13.17 20.26 8.31
N SER A 629 13.74 21.18 9.09
CA SER A 629 13.86 22.58 8.70
C SER A 629 15.33 23.00 8.72
N LEU A 630 15.72 23.75 7.69
CA LEU A 630 17.02 24.41 7.61
C LEU A 630 16.80 25.91 7.67
N LEU A 631 17.67 26.63 8.36
CA LEU A 631 17.59 28.08 8.48
C LEU A 631 18.96 28.69 8.25
N SER A 632 18.98 29.78 7.50
CA SER A 632 20.17 30.62 7.30
C SER A 632 19.78 32.09 7.29
N ASP A 633 20.75 32.96 7.57
CA ASP A 633 20.61 34.41 7.46
C ASP A 633 21.47 34.97 6.32
N ASN A 634 20.99 36.08 5.72
CA ASN A 634 21.67 36.87 4.69
C ASN A 634 22.41 36.05 3.62
N VAL A 635 21.68 35.13 2.98
CA VAL A 635 22.13 34.34 1.85
C VAL A 635 22.25 35.20 0.58
N PHE A 636 23.43 35.31 0.01
CA PHE A 636 23.66 36.14 -1.17
C PHE A 636 24.22 35.34 -2.35
N GLY A 637 24.08 35.86 -3.56
CA GLY A 637 24.56 35.20 -4.77
C GLY A 637 23.91 35.71 -6.05
N ALA A 638 24.35 35.17 -7.17
CA ALA A 638 23.93 35.55 -8.52
C ALA A 638 22.56 34.95 -8.90
N TYR A 639 21.59 35.77 -9.30
CA TYR A 639 20.31 35.31 -9.89
C TYR A 639 19.60 36.38 -10.74
N GLU A 640 18.80 35.96 -11.72
CA GLU A 640 18.27 36.81 -12.79
C GLU A 640 17.19 37.83 -12.37
N ASP A 641 16.39 37.52 -11.34
CA ASP A 641 15.19 38.31 -10.99
C ASP A 641 15.39 39.16 -9.74
N LEU A 642 16.44 39.98 -9.75
CA LEU A 642 16.72 40.85 -8.61
C LEU A 642 15.84 42.11 -8.63
N ASN A 643 15.13 42.33 -7.52
CA ASN A 643 14.38 43.52 -7.19
C ASN A 643 14.88 44.11 -5.86
N THR A 644 15.36 45.35 -5.89
CA THR A 644 15.91 46.08 -4.73
C THR A 644 14.96 46.22 -3.55
N ASP A 645 13.65 46.06 -3.76
CA ASP A 645 12.61 46.15 -2.73
C ASP A 645 12.27 44.80 -2.07
N ILE A 646 12.75 43.70 -2.65
CA ILE A 646 12.44 42.32 -2.28
C ILE A 646 13.69 41.55 -1.84
N ASP A 647 14.85 41.92 -2.37
CA ASP A 647 16.07 41.13 -2.28
C ASP A 647 16.90 41.35 -1.01
N GLN A 648 17.77 40.38 -0.76
CA GLN A 648 18.64 40.34 0.41
C GLN A 648 19.66 41.48 0.41
N PHE A 649 19.91 42.02 1.60
CA PHE A 649 20.76 43.18 1.87
C PHE A 649 22.07 43.21 1.06
N VAL A 650 22.82 42.11 1.05
CA VAL A 650 24.13 42.01 0.38
C VAL A 650 24.00 42.16 -1.15
N ASN A 651 23.00 41.53 -1.76
CA ASN A 651 22.79 41.64 -3.21
C ASN A 651 22.37 43.06 -3.61
N THR A 652 21.53 43.71 -2.80
CA THR A 652 21.14 45.11 -3.00
C THR A 652 22.34 46.05 -2.89
N LEU A 653 23.27 45.82 -1.94
CA LEU A 653 24.51 46.57 -1.84
C LEU A 653 25.40 46.40 -3.09
N ILE A 654 25.62 45.15 -3.52
CA ILE A 654 26.40 44.84 -4.73
C ILE A 654 25.79 45.55 -5.94
N MET A 655 24.47 45.45 -6.13
CA MET A 655 23.79 46.12 -7.24
C MET A 655 23.96 47.63 -7.21
N LYS A 656 23.77 48.27 -6.05
CA LYS A 656 23.90 49.74 -5.91
C LYS A 656 25.31 50.20 -6.25
N ILE A 657 26.34 49.52 -5.72
CA ILE A 657 27.75 49.89 -5.95
C ILE A 657 28.17 49.62 -7.39
N VAL A 658 27.85 48.44 -7.95
CA VAL A 658 28.17 48.09 -9.34
C VAL A 658 27.44 49.03 -10.31
N SER A 659 26.18 49.35 -10.05
CA SER A 659 25.42 50.30 -10.88
C SER A 659 25.98 51.71 -10.79
N GLN A 660 26.35 52.18 -9.60
CA GLN A 660 26.98 53.49 -9.43
C GLN A 660 28.33 53.56 -10.15
N GLN A 661 29.14 52.51 -10.05
CA GLN A 661 30.42 52.44 -10.77
C GLN A 661 30.24 52.56 -12.28
N GLU A 662 29.15 52.06 -12.84
CA GLU A 662 28.87 52.16 -14.28
C GLU A 662 28.32 53.53 -14.68
N VAL A 663 27.50 54.16 -13.81
CA VAL A 663 26.85 55.45 -14.09
C VAL A 663 27.79 56.63 -13.84
N ASP A 664 28.38 56.70 -12.66
CA ASP A 664 29.33 57.74 -12.26
C ASP A 664 30.27 57.20 -11.16
N PRO A 665 31.48 56.72 -11.54
CA PRO A 665 32.50 56.21 -10.62
C PRO A 665 32.96 57.19 -9.54
N SER A 666 32.73 58.50 -9.72
CA SER A 666 33.28 59.56 -8.86
C SER A 666 32.30 60.03 -7.78
N THR A 667 31.01 59.72 -7.94
CA THR A 667 29.95 60.14 -7.03
C THR A 667 29.77 59.15 -5.88
N SER A 668 29.71 59.66 -4.66
CA SER A 668 29.55 58.82 -3.47
C SER A 668 28.17 58.15 -3.43
N VAL A 669 28.13 56.87 -3.02
CA VAL A 669 26.86 56.16 -2.76
C VAL A 669 26.40 56.40 -1.33
N VAL A 670 25.13 56.78 -1.16
CA VAL A 670 24.48 56.77 0.16
C VAL A 670 23.95 55.37 0.44
N LEU A 671 24.48 54.75 1.49
CA LEU A 671 24.07 53.43 1.96
C LEU A 671 23.16 53.60 3.18
N THR A 672 21.96 53.05 3.09
CA THR A 672 21.04 52.94 4.23
C THR A 672 21.57 51.82 5.12
N ASN A 673 22.30 52.12 6.21
CA ASN A 673 22.65 51.25 7.36
C ASN A 673 23.76 51.88 8.24
N THR A 674 23.99 51.34 9.44
CA THR A 674 25.06 51.79 10.37
C THR A 674 26.39 51.07 10.13
N CYS A 675 27.51 51.80 10.19
CA CYS A 675 28.85 51.31 9.86
C CYS A 675 29.51 50.36 10.89
N THR A 676 28.95 50.25 12.10
CA THR A 676 29.55 49.51 13.23
C THR A 676 28.95 48.12 13.47
N THR A 677 27.89 47.75 12.74
CA THR A 677 27.16 46.48 12.97
C THR A 677 27.87 45.33 12.26
N GLU A 678 28.12 44.22 12.97
CA GLU A 678 28.54 42.95 12.38
C GLU A 678 27.32 42.20 11.82
N CYS A 679 27.54 41.48 10.71
CA CYS A 679 26.53 40.61 10.12
C CYS A 679 27.14 39.26 9.74
N GLU A 680 26.34 38.19 9.83
CA GLU A 680 26.68 36.90 9.24
C GLU A 680 26.13 36.84 7.82
N ILE A 681 26.97 36.47 6.86
CA ILE A 681 26.58 36.35 5.45
C ILE A 681 26.99 35.01 4.86
N LEU A 682 26.08 34.39 4.13
CA LEU A 682 26.26 33.04 3.59
C LEU A 682 26.18 33.05 2.07
N PHE A 683 27.16 32.45 1.40
CA PHE A 683 27.10 32.33 -0.06
C PHE A 683 26.09 31.26 -0.46
N ALA A 684 25.15 31.60 -1.34
CA ALA A 684 24.06 30.72 -1.78
C ALA A 684 24.54 29.39 -2.36
N HIS A 685 25.69 29.38 -3.04
CA HIS A 685 26.31 28.15 -3.53
C HIS A 685 26.71 27.20 -2.40
N ASP A 686 27.34 27.72 -1.35
CA ASP A 686 27.76 26.90 -0.21
C ASP A 686 26.55 26.45 0.61
N TYR A 687 25.54 27.32 0.76
CA TYR A 687 24.29 26.90 1.38
C TYR A 687 23.61 25.78 0.60
N ALA A 688 23.58 25.87 -0.73
CA ALA A 688 23.03 24.82 -1.59
C ALA A 688 23.79 23.49 -1.43
N LYS A 689 25.13 23.50 -1.27
CA LYS A 689 25.89 22.28 -0.95
C LYS A 689 25.47 21.69 0.41
N ILE A 690 25.27 22.54 1.42
CA ILE A 690 24.85 22.12 2.76
C ILE A 690 23.43 21.53 2.71
N ILE A 691 22.52 22.14 1.96
CA ILE A 691 21.15 21.62 1.74
C ILE A 691 21.19 20.22 1.11
N VAL A 692 21.97 20.05 0.03
CA VAL A 692 22.12 18.75 -0.64
C VAL A 692 22.74 17.73 0.31
N TRP A 693 23.73 18.11 1.10
CA TRP A 693 24.34 17.25 2.12
C TRP A 693 23.36 16.86 3.24
N ALA A 694 22.61 17.82 3.78
CA ALA A 694 21.66 17.61 4.87
C ALA A 694 20.55 16.63 4.49
N MET A 695 20.22 16.57 3.19
CA MET A 695 19.27 15.60 2.67
C MET A 695 19.63 14.16 3.04
N ASP A 696 20.89 13.79 3.01
CA ASP A 696 21.31 12.43 3.35
C ASP A 696 21.88 12.29 4.76
N ASN A 697 22.26 13.40 5.40
CA ASN A 697 23.07 13.35 6.62
C ASN A 697 22.43 14.01 7.86
N TYR A 698 21.25 14.65 7.73
CA TYR A 698 20.60 15.33 8.86
C TYR A 698 19.15 14.87 9.05
N ASP A 699 18.78 14.38 10.22
CA ASP A 699 17.40 13.94 10.52
C ASP A 699 16.96 14.25 11.95
N GLU A 700 17.56 15.27 12.58
CA GLU A 700 17.21 15.68 13.95
C GLU A 700 15.92 16.53 13.99
N ASP A 701 15.29 16.59 15.17
CA ASP A 701 14.08 17.39 15.42
C ASP A 701 14.36 18.90 15.48
N GLU A 702 15.62 19.25 15.74
CA GLU A 702 16.06 20.64 15.78
C GLU A 702 16.08 21.24 14.36
N THR A 703 15.91 22.56 14.29
CA THR A 703 16.15 23.27 13.03
C THR A 703 17.66 23.33 12.81
N LEU A 704 18.13 22.87 11.65
CA LEU A 704 19.53 22.99 11.27
C LEU A 704 19.85 24.45 10.95
N LEU A 705 20.54 25.10 11.89
CA LEU A 705 21.03 26.47 11.76
C LEU A 705 22.35 26.46 11.00
N VAL A 706 22.37 27.18 9.88
CA VAL A 706 23.50 27.30 8.97
C VAL A 706 24.00 28.74 8.98
N SER A 707 25.07 28.98 9.73
CA SER A 707 25.73 30.28 9.83
C SER A 707 26.74 30.49 8.70
N GLY A 708 26.89 31.75 8.31
CA GLY A 708 27.85 32.21 7.31
C GLY A 708 29.17 32.69 7.91
N GLN A 709 29.86 33.57 7.18
CA GLN A 709 31.03 34.28 7.69
C GLN A 709 30.60 35.60 8.33
N THR A 710 31.12 35.91 9.51
CA THR A 710 30.91 37.18 10.22
C THR A 710 31.78 38.28 9.60
N ILE A 711 31.21 39.42 9.28
CA ILE A 711 31.91 40.60 8.75
C ILE A 711 31.21 41.89 9.19
N SER A 712 31.95 42.97 9.43
CA SER A 712 31.34 44.29 9.66
C SER A 712 30.74 44.83 8.35
N ILE A 713 29.65 45.60 8.45
CA ILE A 713 29.04 46.24 7.27
C ILE A 713 30.07 47.11 6.52
N LEU A 714 30.97 47.78 7.25
CA LEU A 714 32.04 48.57 6.65
C LEU A 714 33.01 47.72 5.81
N GLU A 715 33.51 46.62 6.37
CA GLU A 715 34.42 45.70 5.66
C GLU A 715 33.72 45.05 4.46
N LEU A 716 32.44 44.69 4.59
CA LEU A 716 31.64 44.15 3.48
C LEU A 716 31.54 45.15 2.33
N VAL A 717 31.21 46.41 2.61
CA VAL A 717 31.13 47.48 1.61
C VAL A 717 32.50 47.71 0.96
N GLN A 718 33.56 47.77 1.74
CA GLN A 718 34.93 47.93 1.23
C GLN A 718 35.32 46.78 0.29
N LEU A 719 34.99 45.54 0.66
CA LEU A 719 35.23 44.34 -0.15
C LEU A 719 34.44 44.36 -1.46
N ILE A 720 33.18 44.80 -1.41
CA ILE A 720 32.35 44.99 -2.61
C ILE A 720 32.96 46.08 -3.51
N CYS A 721 33.31 47.24 -2.96
CA CYS A 721 33.94 48.34 -3.72
C CYS A 721 35.24 47.89 -4.39
N GLN A 722 36.07 47.13 -3.67
CA GLN A 722 37.31 46.58 -4.20
C GLN A 722 37.06 45.70 -5.44
N HIS A 723 36.16 44.72 -5.36
CA HIS A 723 35.85 43.84 -6.50
C HIS A 723 35.06 44.55 -7.61
N ALA A 724 34.26 45.55 -7.23
CA ALA A 724 33.53 46.42 -8.14
C ALA A 724 34.43 47.51 -8.77
N ASN A 725 35.73 47.59 -8.43
CA ASN A 725 36.64 48.66 -8.86
C ASN A 725 36.04 50.07 -8.62
N PHE A 726 35.21 50.21 -7.59
CA PHE A 726 34.52 51.46 -7.27
C PHE A 726 35.44 52.37 -6.47
N VAL A 727 35.70 53.56 -7.02
CA VAL A 727 36.64 54.55 -6.47
C VAL A 727 35.94 55.74 -5.82
N GLY A 728 34.62 55.84 -5.93
CA GLY A 728 33.80 56.84 -5.25
C GLY A 728 33.75 56.61 -3.75
N GLY A 729 33.37 57.65 -3.00
CA GLY A 729 33.13 57.53 -1.56
C GLY A 729 31.84 56.78 -1.25
N PHE A 730 31.61 56.48 0.02
CA PHE A 730 30.30 56.05 0.49
C PHE A 730 29.99 56.72 1.82
N THR A 731 28.73 57.04 2.03
CA THR A 731 28.23 57.61 3.29
C THR A 731 27.10 56.76 3.81
N PHE A 732 27.06 56.59 5.12
CA PHE A 732 26.01 55.83 5.80
C PHE A 732 24.92 56.79 6.28
N ASP A 733 23.66 56.49 5.95
CA ASP A 733 22.51 57.17 6.53
C ASP A 733 22.21 56.54 7.90
N ASN A 734 22.65 57.21 8.97
CA ASN A 734 22.51 56.76 10.35
C ASN A 734 21.08 56.91 10.91
N ASN A 735 20.10 57.37 10.11
CA ASN A 735 18.70 57.48 10.55
C ASN A 735 17.96 56.14 10.54
N VAL A 736 18.59 55.07 10.03
CA VAL A 736 18.05 53.71 9.99
C VAL A 736 18.95 52.79 10.82
N GLU A 737 18.56 52.53 12.07
CA GLU A 737 19.20 51.50 12.89
C GLU A 737 18.79 50.11 12.36
N TYR A 738 19.78 49.33 11.92
CA TYR A 738 19.58 47.91 11.68
C TYR A 738 19.95 47.13 12.95
N SER A 739 18.97 46.84 13.79
CA SER A 739 19.17 45.90 14.89
C SER A 739 19.00 44.47 14.35
N ARG A 740 20.08 43.71 14.22
CA ARG A 740 19.95 42.25 14.18
C ARG A 740 20.94 41.58 15.11
N LEU A 741 20.42 40.49 15.68
CA LEU A 741 21.08 39.61 16.61
C LEU A 741 22.13 38.80 15.86
N LEU A 742 23.39 38.89 16.30
CA LEU A 742 24.37 37.83 16.09
C LEU A 742 23.83 36.61 16.84
N TYR A 743 23.41 35.56 16.12
CA TYR A 743 22.92 34.35 16.76
C TYR A 743 24.12 33.45 17.11
N ASP A 744 24.37 33.23 18.40
CA ASP A 744 25.38 32.28 18.87
C ASP A 744 24.88 30.83 18.78
N THR A 745 24.80 30.23 17.59
CA THR A 745 24.16 28.90 17.43
C THR A 745 24.54 28.13 16.13
N ASN A 746 25.81 28.04 15.77
CA ASN A 746 26.22 27.27 14.57
C ASN A 746 26.07 25.73 14.77
N SER A 747 24.86 25.21 14.59
CA SER A 747 24.60 23.77 14.71
C SER A 747 25.27 22.95 13.60
N ILE A 748 25.47 23.50 12.39
CA ILE A 748 26.17 22.81 11.29
C ILE A 748 27.65 22.59 11.60
N ALA A 749 28.29 23.48 12.38
CA ALA A 749 29.68 23.28 12.82
C ALA A 749 29.86 22.02 13.67
N ARG A 750 28.83 21.64 14.47
CA ARG A 750 28.85 20.38 15.26
C ARG A 750 28.89 19.14 14.35
N LEU A 751 28.23 19.24 13.20
CA LEU A 751 28.10 18.13 12.24
C LEU A 751 29.31 18.01 11.31
N ASN A 752 30.12 19.09 11.20
CA ASN A 752 31.35 19.17 10.41
C ASN A 752 31.22 18.52 9.01
N PRO A 753 30.30 19.01 8.16
CA PRO A 753 30.12 18.45 6.83
C PRO A 753 31.42 18.59 6.03
N PRO A 754 31.77 17.62 5.16
CA PRO A 754 32.98 17.66 4.33
C PRO A 754 32.80 18.61 3.13
N ILE A 755 32.40 19.86 3.41
CA ILE A 755 32.12 20.89 2.44
C ILE A 755 33.14 22.00 2.61
N GLN A 756 33.96 22.20 1.58
CA GLN A 756 34.83 23.37 1.52
C GLN A 756 33.98 24.62 1.23
N MET A 757 33.93 25.53 2.21
CA MET A 757 33.30 26.83 2.07
C MET A 757 34.12 27.74 1.17
N THR A 758 33.44 28.55 0.36
CA THR A 758 34.05 29.55 -0.51
C THR A 758 34.52 30.73 0.36
N SER A 759 35.72 31.25 0.10
CA SER A 759 36.16 32.48 0.80
C SER A 759 35.19 33.62 0.50
N LEU A 760 34.90 34.48 1.49
CA LEU A 760 33.96 35.58 1.28
C LEU A 760 34.40 36.51 0.14
N SER A 761 35.70 36.78 0.02
CA SER A 761 36.25 37.57 -1.09
C SER A 761 35.92 36.95 -2.45
N THR A 762 36.13 35.64 -2.61
CA THR A 762 35.79 34.92 -3.85
C THR A 762 34.29 34.91 -4.13
N ALA A 763 33.45 34.73 -3.09
CA ALA A 763 32.00 34.73 -3.23
C ALA A 763 31.46 36.10 -3.67
N ILE A 764 31.98 37.20 -3.09
CA ILE A 764 31.65 38.58 -3.48
C ILE A 764 32.13 38.86 -4.90
N GLN A 765 33.39 38.52 -5.23
CA GLN A 765 33.94 38.68 -6.57
C GLN A 765 33.07 38.01 -7.62
N HIS A 766 32.75 36.73 -7.44
CA HIS A 766 31.91 35.96 -8.37
C HIS A 766 30.54 36.62 -8.58
N THR A 767 29.95 37.12 -7.50
CA THR A 767 28.63 37.78 -7.55
C THR A 767 28.73 39.11 -8.30
N VAL A 768 29.73 39.96 -7.99
CA VAL A 768 29.99 41.23 -8.68
C VAL A 768 30.25 41.04 -10.18
N GLU A 769 31.08 40.06 -10.55
CA GLU A 769 31.38 39.74 -11.95
C GLU A 769 30.13 39.30 -12.71
N TRP A 770 29.29 38.48 -12.09
CA TRP A 770 28.03 38.06 -12.69
C TRP A 770 27.11 39.25 -12.99
N TYR A 771 27.00 40.20 -12.06
CA TYR A 771 26.21 41.42 -12.25
C TYR A 771 26.68 42.28 -13.42
N ARG A 772 27.98 42.54 -13.49
CA ARG A 772 28.59 43.26 -14.62
C ARG A 772 28.28 42.58 -15.94
N ASN A 773 28.45 41.26 -15.99
CA ASN A 773 28.24 40.48 -17.21
C ASN A 773 26.77 40.41 -17.65
N LYS A 774 25.81 40.42 -16.70
CA LYS A 774 24.38 40.46 -17.02
C LYS A 774 23.99 41.78 -17.69
N LYS A 775 24.40 42.91 -17.13
CA LYS A 775 24.12 44.23 -17.70
C LYS A 775 24.77 44.44 -19.07
N CYS A 776 25.97 43.91 -19.30
CA CYS A 776 26.60 43.90 -20.62
C CYS A 776 25.78 43.13 -21.67
N LYS A 777 24.94 42.15 -21.28
CA LYS A 777 24.02 41.47 -22.21
C LYS A 777 22.72 42.23 -22.43
N GLU A 778 22.23 42.96 -21.42
CA GLU A 778 21.03 43.80 -21.52
C GLU A 778 21.28 45.11 -22.29
N SER A 779 22.52 45.58 -22.40
CA SER A 779 22.91 46.77 -23.18
C SER A 779 23.28 46.49 -24.65
N ILE A 780 23.26 45.22 -25.08
CA ILE A 780 23.55 44.75 -26.45
C ILE A 780 22.26 44.34 -27.21
N ILE A 781 21.10 44.36 -26.54
CA ILE A 781 19.76 44.19 -27.12
C ILE A 781 19.13 45.57 -27.28
#